data_AF-A0A1G4K3L4-F1
#
_entry.id   AF-A0A1G4K3L4-F1
#
_cell.length_a   1.000
_cell.length_b   1.000
_cell.length_c   1.000
_cell.angle_alpha   90.00
_cell.angle_beta   90.00
_cell.angle_gamma   90.00
#
_symmetry.space_group_name_H-M   'P 1'
#
loop_
_entity.id
_entity.type
_entity.pdbx_description
1 polymer ?
#
loop_
_entity_poly.entity_id
_entity_poly.type
_entity_poly.pdbx_seq_one_letter_code
_entity_poly.pdbx_strand_id
1 'polypeptide(L)'
;MFKQLSQFSKNFTDELAKGLNDDLSEEQEHYDKNSDLPVEIQAKLRKFDKYEQKYPLLLNAYKVEKSKSEKLLILQKILSENTPVSSLDDFDSLTNFFHNTTLKTDMLNDEIKRLSGQNNHYLAELEELRAQIDAKNRSAGHMDKDGAAPNGNIHHEHSEEVLNEVRAKYERLEVDLEALQQDYSAKNEEHAKALATCEELQGKLEGLKGESDAELHEMKESLSKSEARLNEEQKAHQVVTGELEDLRKMYDERSIEFQRLLDMEQKGFITEDATQLEHSVGSPPEISTAVQGTASKSKKKKKKAKSKNCEKPTFQNNTERSTVWTNESRQLKEALERIREYESKFKVIQTQYSALLGEGTSSTDNAVDLDVIRIKIEQLHDENKDLLKQLRDNKQLLTFKSEELDNNKDILKSVGNELVTAKDKIKDLENGENADADHLKAQLEGLRENNSECIKNYELTLNELKQRISLLEEEKLKVVEECKKLRGSVASKQNDVESLSKNLLRIEEVAATLKKDNSSLSDQLRELSLLKRSESALKMSVGQKEKTIVYLEQQIKDYNAKDEQSTRALREAKREIGSLSSKVGQLAKEAEISANNTKDNKQSLEKFIADNATLTERLEVMSEKYETLKDAKSVSYEQVGTIRRQCDELNVKLKEANKRASYLEEELNEVASTLQERTKEVHGMRRLISESQSAERTQVGKLEQSLKSAYDEKERSENDLTLQLAVSKRNIQELREANERLKSKLQDYHSKEKGYESDITRLDSLRAEVQKTKSESTEVAHALEQALSNVKISLSQSEKKLRGLEVANEKLREQNNDLTVKLERISKNYKQVSNQLAASKERTTARGLSRSNSNLSIPDRASLENLSRRGSYTGEPVRETQTEINDKIAYIKNVLLGFLEHKDQRDMLLPVVSTLLQLDSSDEQRLLISIR
;
A
#
# COMPACT_ATOMS: atom_id res chain seq x y z
N MET A 1 45.47 40.98 16.48
CA MET A 1 46.00 39.61 16.38
C MET A 1 47.52 39.58 16.17
N PHE A 2 48.09 39.67 14.95
CA PHE A 2 49.54 39.46 14.75
C PHE A 2 50.48 40.29 15.66
N LYS A 3 50.19 41.58 15.92
CA LYS A 3 50.95 42.37 16.91
C LYS A 3 50.86 41.83 18.34
N GLN A 4 49.70 41.34 18.76
CA GLN A 4 49.52 40.71 20.09
C GLN A 4 50.20 39.35 20.15
N LEU A 5 50.20 38.58 19.06
CA LEU A 5 50.92 37.31 18.96
C LEU A 5 52.44 37.52 18.97
N SER A 6 52.92 38.59 18.33
CA SER A 6 54.33 39.02 18.36
C SER A 6 54.75 39.59 19.71
N GLN A 7 53.86 40.29 20.42
CA GLN A 7 54.09 40.65 21.83
C GLN A 7 54.07 39.42 22.72
N PHE A 8 53.18 38.45 22.50
CA PHE A 8 53.21 37.17 23.23
C PHE A 8 54.49 36.39 22.98
N SER A 9 54.92 36.24 21.71
CA SER A 9 56.17 35.54 21.40
C SER A 9 57.37 36.28 21.96
N LYS A 10 57.38 37.62 21.93
CA LYS A 10 58.49 38.42 22.46
C LYS A 10 58.54 38.40 23.98
N ASN A 11 57.41 38.59 24.66
CA ASN A 11 57.30 38.44 26.11
C ASN A 11 57.70 37.02 26.54
N PHE A 12 57.27 35.99 25.80
CA PHE A 12 57.63 34.60 26.08
C PHE A 12 59.11 34.31 25.84
N THR A 13 59.75 34.89 24.82
CA THR A 13 61.22 34.80 24.65
C THR A 13 61.98 35.64 25.67
N ASP A 14 61.45 36.78 26.10
CA ASP A 14 62.05 37.61 27.15
C ASP A 14 61.91 36.91 28.52
N GLU A 15 60.80 36.21 28.79
CA GLU A 15 60.61 35.35 29.96
C GLU A 15 61.49 34.10 29.92
N LEU A 16 61.65 33.44 28.76
CA LEU A 16 62.58 32.31 28.60
C LEU A 16 64.04 32.75 28.73
N ALA A 17 64.42 33.89 28.13
CA ALA A 17 65.76 34.43 28.24
C ALA A 17 66.07 34.89 29.67
N LYS A 18 65.08 35.47 30.37
CA LYS A 18 65.22 35.83 31.78
C LYS A 18 65.30 34.60 32.68
N GLY A 19 64.48 33.57 32.43
CA GLY A 19 64.54 32.29 33.14
C GLY A 19 65.86 31.54 32.92
N LEU A 20 66.41 31.57 31.69
CA LEU A 20 67.76 31.05 31.42
C LEU A 20 68.83 31.90 32.11
N ASN A 21 68.72 33.23 32.13
CA ASN A 21 69.65 34.08 32.84
C ASN A 21 69.61 33.85 34.36
N ASP A 22 68.44 33.67 34.96
CA ASP A 22 68.30 33.40 36.40
C ASP A 22 68.88 32.01 36.76
N ASP A 23 68.56 30.94 36.00
CA ASP A 23 69.19 29.61 36.19
C ASP A 23 70.71 29.59 35.82
N LEU A 24 71.27 30.62 35.17
CA LEU A 24 72.71 30.78 34.86
C LEU A 24 73.46 31.81 35.73
N SER A 25 72.78 32.67 36.49
CA SER A 25 73.42 33.76 37.26
C SER A 25 73.69 33.42 38.73
N GLU A 26 73.15 32.30 39.24
CA GLU A 26 73.21 31.94 40.66
C GLU A 26 74.43 31.08 41.09
N GLU A 27 75.54 31.09 40.33
CA GLU A 27 76.81 30.47 40.79
C GLU A 27 77.58 31.30 41.84
N GLN A 28 77.04 32.43 42.32
CA GLN A 28 77.62 33.21 43.42
C GLN A 28 76.90 32.93 44.75
N GLU A 29 77.47 32.02 45.55
CA GLU A 29 76.93 31.57 46.84
C GLU A 29 76.89 32.68 47.92
N HIS A 30 75.82 33.46 47.96
CA HIS A 30 75.57 34.40 49.06
C HIS A 30 74.69 33.79 50.17
N TYR A 31 75.34 33.19 51.16
CA TYR A 31 74.73 32.80 52.44
C TYR A 31 74.49 34.01 53.34
N ASP A 32 73.37 34.04 54.07
CA ASP A 32 73.06 35.16 54.97
C ASP A 32 73.67 34.92 56.36
N LYS A 33 74.79 35.61 56.59
CA LYS A 33 75.59 35.53 57.83
C LYS A 33 74.90 36.16 59.05
N ASN A 34 73.74 36.81 58.89
CA ASN A 34 72.98 37.44 59.97
C ASN A 34 71.78 36.60 60.44
N SER A 35 71.66 35.34 60.00
CA SER A 35 70.56 34.45 60.40
C SER A 35 71.05 33.27 61.24
N ASP A 36 70.45 33.08 62.42
CA ASP A 36 70.82 32.03 63.39
C ASP A 36 70.48 30.60 62.93
N LEU A 37 69.98 30.43 61.70
CA LEU A 37 69.62 29.12 61.15
C LEU A 37 70.84 28.45 60.50
N PRO A 38 71.16 27.18 60.83
CA PRO A 38 72.23 26.42 60.19
C PRO A 38 72.17 26.45 58.66
N VAL A 39 73.35 26.51 58.03
CA VAL A 39 73.52 26.63 56.57
C VAL A 39 72.74 25.57 55.78
N GLU A 40 72.67 24.34 56.29
CA GLU A 40 71.86 23.28 55.68
C GLU A 40 70.35 23.59 55.63
N ILE A 41 69.83 24.28 56.65
CA ILE A 41 68.41 24.63 56.74
C ILE A 41 68.13 25.79 55.79
N GLN A 42 69.02 26.79 55.71
CA GLN A 42 68.96 27.85 54.68
C GLN A 42 68.95 27.24 53.26
N ALA A 43 69.83 26.28 53.00
CA ALA A 43 69.94 25.59 51.71
C ALA A 43 68.73 24.69 51.40
N LYS A 44 68.05 24.14 52.42
CA LYS A 44 66.79 23.39 52.27
C LYS A 44 65.60 24.34 52.01
N LEU A 45 65.49 25.44 52.75
CA LEU A 45 64.47 26.47 52.55
C LEU A 45 64.52 27.08 51.14
N ARG A 46 65.69 27.54 50.68
CA ARG A 46 65.85 28.06 49.30
C ARG A 46 65.53 27.02 48.21
N LYS A 47 65.65 25.72 48.50
CA LYS A 47 65.19 24.65 47.59
C LYS A 47 63.66 24.51 47.61
N PHE A 48 63.01 24.66 48.76
CA PHE A 48 61.55 24.75 48.82
C PHE A 48 61.02 25.99 48.10
N ASP A 49 61.62 27.18 48.28
CA ASP A 49 61.24 28.40 47.55
C ASP A 49 61.32 28.18 46.02
N LYS A 50 62.39 27.55 45.54
CA LYS A 50 62.55 27.20 44.12
C LYS A 50 61.52 26.18 43.63
N TYR A 51 61.10 25.22 44.47
CA TYR A 51 60.02 24.30 44.12
C TYR A 51 58.64 24.99 44.14
N GLU A 52 58.40 25.90 45.08
CA GLU A 52 57.16 26.69 45.15
C GLU A 52 57.01 27.63 43.94
N GLN A 53 58.11 28.15 43.40
CA GLN A 53 58.11 28.91 42.15
C GLN A 53 57.96 28.02 40.90
N LYS A 54 58.64 26.88 40.83
CA LYS A 54 58.60 26.00 39.63
C LYS A 54 57.34 25.11 39.58
N TYR A 55 56.63 24.89 40.69
CA TYR A 55 55.40 24.05 40.73
C TYR A 55 54.19 24.66 40.00
N PRO A 56 53.81 25.95 40.16
CA PRO A 56 52.73 26.57 39.38
C PRO A 56 52.99 26.57 37.87
N LEU A 57 54.26 26.76 37.46
CA LEU A 57 54.68 26.68 36.06
C LEU A 57 54.48 25.26 35.51
N LEU A 58 54.94 24.24 36.24
CA LEU A 58 54.76 22.82 35.86
C LEU A 58 53.27 22.42 35.82
N LEU A 59 52.47 22.88 36.78
CA LEU A 59 51.03 22.65 36.81
C LEU A 59 50.30 23.33 35.65
N ASN A 60 50.75 24.52 35.22
CA ASN A 60 50.21 25.21 34.06
C ASN A 60 50.60 24.50 32.75
N ALA A 61 51.86 24.07 32.62
CA ALA A 61 52.32 23.26 31.49
C ALA A 61 51.51 21.95 31.38
N TYR A 62 51.30 21.25 32.49
CA TYR A 62 50.46 20.04 32.53
C TYR A 62 49.00 20.30 32.11
N LYS A 63 48.39 21.41 32.56
CA LYS A 63 47.03 21.81 32.14
C LYS A 63 46.96 22.12 30.64
N VAL A 64 47.97 22.79 30.10
CA VAL A 64 48.08 23.08 28.66
C VAL A 64 48.24 21.78 27.86
N GLU A 65 49.10 20.86 28.29
CA GLU A 65 49.31 19.59 27.60
C GLU A 65 48.08 18.68 27.66
N LYS A 66 47.39 18.64 28.81
CA LYS A 66 46.10 17.95 28.91
C LYS A 66 45.06 18.54 27.96
N SER A 67 44.95 19.87 27.87
CA SER A 67 44.02 20.52 26.92
C SER A 67 44.40 20.32 25.45
N LYS A 68 45.68 20.11 25.12
CA LYS A 68 46.09 19.64 23.78
C LYS A 68 45.67 18.20 23.56
N SER A 69 45.90 17.30 24.51
CA SER A 69 45.53 15.89 24.43
C SER A 69 44.01 15.71 24.25
N GLU A 70 43.19 16.45 25.00
CA GLU A 70 41.72 16.50 24.83
C GLU A 70 41.32 16.93 23.41
N LYS A 71 41.99 17.93 22.83
CA LYS A 71 41.75 18.37 21.44
C LYS A 71 42.26 17.37 20.39
N LEU A 72 43.36 16.66 20.68
CA LEU A 72 43.90 15.62 19.82
C LEU A 72 42.95 14.43 19.76
N LEU A 73 42.36 14.00 20.89
CA LEU A 73 41.31 12.97 20.92
C LEU A 73 40.06 13.38 20.12
N ILE A 74 39.63 14.64 20.20
CA ILE A 74 38.52 15.15 19.37
C ILE A 74 38.90 15.12 17.87
N LEU A 75 40.13 15.50 17.52
CA LEU A 75 40.61 15.48 16.14
C LEU A 75 40.76 14.06 15.59
N GLN A 76 41.29 13.12 16.39
CA GLN A 76 41.36 11.70 16.05
C GLN A 76 39.97 11.12 15.80
N LYS A 77 39.01 11.44 16.68
CA LYS A 77 37.61 11.03 16.49
C LYS A 77 37.05 11.54 15.16
N ILE A 78 37.19 12.83 14.86
CA ILE A 78 36.73 13.44 13.60
C ILE A 78 37.40 12.77 12.38
N LEU A 79 38.70 12.46 12.45
CA LEU A 79 39.39 11.73 11.37
C LEU A 79 38.81 10.31 11.20
N SER A 80 38.63 9.56 12.28
CA SER A 80 38.07 8.20 12.23
C SER A 80 36.60 8.12 11.77
N GLU A 81 35.83 9.21 11.93
CA GLU A 81 34.45 9.33 11.45
C GLU A 81 34.37 9.69 9.95
N ASN A 82 35.37 10.38 9.41
CA ASN A 82 35.37 10.90 8.03
C ASN A 82 36.37 10.19 7.10
N THR A 83 37.18 9.28 7.62
CA THR A 83 38.31 8.65 6.92
C THR A 83 38.57 7.27 7.55
N PRO A 84 38.96 6.23 6.79
CA PRO A 84 39.08 4.85 7.31
C PRO A 84 40.31 4.59 8.21
N VAL A 85 40.73 5.59 9.00
CA VAL A 85 41.98 5.61 9.77
C VAL A 85 41.67 5.66 11.27
N SER A 86 41.98 4.58 11.98
CA SER A 86 41.58 4.37 13.38
C SER A 86 42.56 4.97 14.42
N SER A 87 43.84 5.10 14.08
CA SER A 87 44.86 5.75 14.94
C SER A 87 45.54 6.89 14.19
N LEU A 88 46.04 7.88 14.94
CA LEU A 88 46.80 9.00 14.37
C LEU A 88 48.15 8.55 13.78
N ASP A 89 48.65 7.37 14.14
CA ASP A 89 49.94 6.84 13.69
C ASP A 89 49.93 6.28 12.26
N ASP A 90 48.74 5.96 11.71
CA ASP A 90 48.59 5.41 10.35
C ASP A 90 48.46 6.54 9.29
N PHE A 91 49.56 7.29 9.16
CA PHE A 91 49.69 8.36 8.16
C PHE A 91 49.70 7.85 6.72
N ASP A 92 50.09 6.59 6.50
CA ASP A 92 50.19 6.00 5.16
C ASP A 92 48.81 5.60 4.63
N SER A 93 47.93 4.97 5.42
CA SER A 93 46.54 4.73 5.00
C SER A 93 45.79 6.05 4.77
N LEU A 94 46.06 7.08 5.57
CA LEU A 94 45.50 8.43 5.38
C LEU A 94 45.92 9.02 4.03
N THR A 95 47.22 8.96 3.72
CA THR A 95 47.79 9.47 2.47
C THR A 95 47.28 8.68 1.26
N ASN A 96 47.23 7.35 1.37
CA ASN A 96 46.69 6.47 0.33
C ASN A 96 45.19 6.68 0.10
N PHE A 97 44.40 6.96 1.14
CA PHE A 97 42.98 7.31 0.99
C PHE A 97 42.80 8.62 0.21
N PHE A 98 43.55 9.67 0.55
CA PHE A 98 43.48 10.92 -0.20
C PHE A 98 43.98 10.76 -1.64
N HIS A 99 45.03 9.98 -1.87
CA HIS A 99 45.53 9.69 -3.21
C HIS A 99 44.49 8.91 -4.05
N ASN A 100 43.91 7.85 -3.50
CA ASN A 100 42.83 7.08 -4.15
C ASN A 100 41.58 7.93 -4.42
N THR A 101 41.24 8.85 -3.49
CA THR A 101 40.11 9.79 -3.68
C THR A 101 40.41 10.81 -4.78
N THR A 102 41.66 11.27 -4.88
CA THR A 102 42.13 12.15 -5.96
C THR A 102 42.08 11.42 -7.30
N LEU A 103 42.69 10.23 -7.41
CA LEU A 103 42.66 9.39 -8.60
C LEU A 103 41.23 9.06 -9.05
N LYS A 104 40.32 8.76 -8.13
CA LYS A 104 38.89 8.55 -8.44
C LYS A 104 38.25 9.83 -9.00
N THR A 105 38.58 10.98 -8.42
CA THR A 105 38.09 12.29 -8.90
C THR A 105 38.65 12.63 -10.28
N ASP A 106 39.92 12.34 -10.54
CA ASP A 106 40.56 12.54 -11.85
C ASP A 106 40.00 11.60 -12.92
N MET A 107 39.80 10.31 -12.62
CA MET A 107 39.13 9.38 -13.53
C MET A 107 37.68 9.80 -13.84
N LEU A 108 36.93 10.29 -12.84
CA LEU A 108 35.59 10.83 -13.07
C LEU A 108 35.63 12.12 -13.91
N ASN A 109 36.59 13.01 -13.68
CA ASN A 109 36.79 14.21 -14.48
C ASN A 109 37.18 13.88 -15.93
N ASP A 110 38.01 12.88 -16.16
CA ASP A 110 38.39 12.42 -17.51
C ASP A 110 37.24 11.70 -18.22
N GLU A 111 36.42 10.93 -17.51
CA GLU A 111 35.19 10.36 -18.05
C GLU A 111 34.16 11.46 -18.39
N ILE A 112 34.01 12.49 -17.54
CA ILE A 112 33.19 13.67 -17.83
C ILE A 112 33.72 14.42 -19.08
N LYS A 113 35.03 14.58 -19.23
CA LYS A 113 35.63 15.15 -20.45
C LYS A 113 35.36 14.27 -21.67
N ARG A 114 35.48 12.94 -21.54
CA ARG A 114 35.24 11.96 -22.61
C ARG A 114 33.78 12.01 -23.09
N LEU A 115 32.83 11.97 -22.16
CA LEU A 115 31.41 12.06 -22.45
C LEU A 115 31.02 13.44 -23.01
N SER A 116 31.58 14.53 -22.48
CA SER A 116 31.39 15.89 -23.03
C SER A 116 31.95 16.00 -24.45
N GLY A 117 33.12 15.40 -24.72
CA GLY A 117 33.73 15.34 -26.05
C GLY A 117 32.90 14.54 -27.04
N GLN A 118 32.36 13.39 -26.64
CA GLN A 118 31.43 12.61 -27.47
C GLN A 118 30.13 13.37 -27.72
N ASN A 119 29.53 13.99 -26.71
CA ASN A 119 28.33 14.80 -26.87
C ASN A 119 28.55 15.98 -27.83
N ASN A 120 29.69 16.68 -27.71
CA ASN A 120 30.07 17.75 -28.64
C ASN A 120 30.32 17.23 -30.07
N HIS A 121 30.86 16.01 -30.24
CA HIS A 121 31.02 15.38 -31.55
C HIS A 121 29.65 15.05 -32.18
N TYR A 122 28.72 14.48 -31.42
CA TYR A 122 27.37 14.22 -31.91
C TYR A 122 26.59 15.50 -32.22
N LEU A 123 26.79 16.58 -31.44
CA LEU A 123 26.22 17.89 -31.76
C LEU A 123 26.79 18.46 -33.08
N ALA A 124 28.11 18.37 -33.30
CA ALA A 124 28.72 18.79 -34.55
C ALA A 124 28.27 17.95 -35.76
N GLU A 125 28.11 16.63 -35.59
CA GLU A 125 27.59 15.73 -36.61
C GLU A 125 26.11 16.02 -36.94
N LEU A 126 25.30 16.33 -35.93
CA LEU A 126 23.91 16.78 -36.12
C LEU A 126 23.83 18.16 -36.80
N GLU A 127 24.76 19.08 -36.52
CA GLU A 127 24.85 20.37 -37.23
C GLU A 127 25.30 20.17 -38.69
N GLU A 128 26.25 19.28 -38.96
CA GLU A 128 26.68 18.97 -40.32
C GLU A 128 25.57 18.27 -41.13
N LEU A 129 24.89 17.28 -40.56
CA LEU A 129 23.74 16.63 -41.20
C LEU A 129 22.61 17.63 -41.48
N ARG A 130 22.33 18.56 -40.56
CA ARG A 130 21.40 19.67 -40.79
C ARG A 130 21.87 20.57 -41.93
N ALA A 131 23.14 20.94 -41.98
CA ALA A 131 23.71 21.75 -43.06
C ALA A 131 23.64 21.04 -44.43
N GLN A 132 23.85 19.72 -44.47
CA GLN A 132 23.72 18.90 -45.70
C GLN A 132 22.25 18.78 -46.16
N ILE A 133 21.29 18.66 -45.23
CA ILE A 133 19.84 18.71 -45.52
C ILE A 133 19.46 20.08 -46.07
N ASP A 134 19.91 21.16 -45.43
CA ASP A 134 19.71 22.54 -45.88
C ASP A 134 20.29 22.80 -47.27
N ALA A 135 21.48 22.27 -47.55
CA ALA A 135 22.11 22.35 -48.86
C ALA A 135 21.32 21.60 -49.94
N LYS A 136 20.82 20.38 -49.64
CA LYS A 136 19.94 19.62 -50.55
C LYS A 136 18.61 20.32 -50.81
N ASN A 137 18.00 20.91 -49.78
CA ASN A 137 16.75 21.67 -49.93
C ASN A 137 16.96 22.92 -50.81
N ARG A 138 18.10 23.59 -50.67
CA ARG A 138 18.47 24.74 -51.53
C ARG A 138 18.78 24.33 -52.98
N SER A 139 19.38 23.18 -53.23
CA SER A 139 19.60 22.69 -54.61
C SER A 139 18.33 22.18 -55.26
N ALA A 140 17.43 21.51 -54.53
CA ALA A 140 16.11 21.13 -55.00
C ALA A 140 15.29 22.37 -55.43
N GLY A 141 15.31 23.43 -54.62
CA GLY A 141 14.64 24.71 -54.93
C GLY A 141 15.23 25.50 -56.11
N HIS A 142 16.29 25.03 -56.76
CA HIS A 142 16.92 25.69 -57.92
C HIS A 142 16.61 25.02 -59.27
N MET A 143 16.01 23.82 -59.29
CA MET A 143 15.73 23.08 -60.53
C MET A 143 14.38 23.43 -61.19
N ASP A 144 13.54 24.25 -60.55
CA ASP A 144 12.14 24.47 -60.94
C ASP A 144 11.94 25.69 -61.87
N LYS A 145 12.99 26.08 -62.62
CA LYS A 145 12.94 27.14 -63.65
C LYS A 145 13.80 26.79 -64.87
N ASP A 146 13.24 27.11 -66.04
CA ASP A 146 13.80 26.98 -67.39
C ASP A 146 14.00 25.53 -67.90
N GLY A 147 12.90 24.94 -68.39
CA GLY A 147 12.90 23.60 -68.96
C GLY A 147 13.28 23.55 -70.45
N ALA A 148 14.29 22.74 -70.77
CA ALA A 148 14.53 22.19 -72.11
C ALA A 148 15.32 20.86 -72.02
N ALA A 149 14.69 19.73 -72.36
CA ALA A 149 15.40 18.48 -72.59
C ALA A 149 16.12 18.53 -73.97
N PRO A 150 17.30 17.90 -74.11
CA PRO A 150 17.26 16.51 -74.61
C PRO A 150 18.36 15.56 -74.07
N ASN A 151 18.06 14.26 -74.14
CA ASN A 151 18.96 13.09 -74.12
C ASN A 151 20.00 12.95 -72.98
N GLY A 152 19.73 12.04 -72.05
CA GLY A 152 20.66 11.61 -71.00
C GLY A 152 20.34 10.23 -70.40
N ASN A 153 20.04 9.23 -71.24
CA ASN A 153 19.51 7.90 -70.87
C ASN A 153 20.55 6.96 -70.20
N ILE A 154 21.30 7.48 -69.22
CA ILE A 154 22.32 6.77 -68.42
C ILE A 154 22.25 7.21 -66.94
N HIS A 155 21.78 8.43 -66.64
CA HIS A 155 21.74 8.92 -65.24
C HIS A 155 20.46 8.56 -64.46
N HIS A 156 19.36 8.17 -65.13
CA HIS A 156 18.09 7.94 -64.43
C HIS A 156 18.10 6.66 -63.59
N GLU A 157 18.59 5.53 -64.13
CA GLU A 157 18.66 4.26 -63.41
C GLU A 157 19.52 4.38 -62.15
N HIS A 158 20.74 4.92 -62.26
CA HIS A 158 21.61 5.08 -61.10
C HIS A 158 21.11 6.13 -60.10
N SER A 159 20.34 7.14 -60.56
CA SER A 159 19.65 8.07 -59.65
C SER A 159 18.45 7.43 -58.94
N GLU A 160 17.75 6.49 -59.57
CA GLU A 160 16.67 5.73 -58.92
C GLU A 160 17.22 4.62 -58.03
N GLU A 161 18.31 3.95 -58.38
CA GLU A 161 19.02 3.04 -57.47
C GLU A 161 19.49 3.78 -56.21
N VAL A 162 20.13 4.95 -56.35
CA VAL A 162 20.55 5.76 -55.20
C VAL A 162 19.36 6.32 -54.42
N LEU A 163 18.27 6.74 -55.08
CA LEU A 163 17.05 7.17 -54.38
C LEU A 163 16.34 6.00 -53.67
N ASN A 164 16.37 4.79 -54.22
CA ASN A 164 15.79 3.59 -53.61
C ASN A 164 16.69 3.04 -52.50
N GLU A 165 18.02 3.12 -52.60
CA GLU A 165 18.92 2.89 -51.48
C GLU A 165 18.71 3.91 -50.35
N VAL A 166 18.62 5.20 -50.68
CA VAL A 166 18.39 6.25 -49.69
C VAL A 166 17.01 6.09 -49.04
N ARG A 167 15.98 5.74 -49.82
CA ARG A 167 14.64 5.39 -49.30
C ARG A 167 14.70 4.16 -48.40
N ALA A 168 15.32 3.06 -48.82
CA ALA A 168 15.44 1.85 -48.00
C ALA A 168 16.32 2.06 -46.74
N LYS A 169 17.27 3.00 -46.78
CA LYS A 169 18.03 3.45 -45.60
C LYS A 169 17.18 4.34 -44.70
N TYR A 170 16.31 5.19 -45.26
CA TYR A 170 15.37 6.02 -44.52
C TYR A 170 14.28 5.18 -43.84
N GLU A 171 13.65 4.25 -44.56
CA GLU A 171 12.66 3.30 -44.04
C GLU A 171 13.26 2.42 -42.93
N ARG A 172 14.53 2.01 -43.05
CA ARG A 172 15.25 1.34 -41.94
C ARG A 172 15.49 2.26 -40.75
N LEU A 173 15.95 3.50 -40.97
CA LEU A 173 16.12 4.47 -39.89
C LEU A 173 14.79 4.85 -39.22
N GLU A 174 13.68 4.82 -39.96
CA GLU A 174 12.33 5.08 -39.45
C GLU A 174 11.85 3.90 -38.59
N VAL A 175 12.05 2.65 -39.05
CA VAL A 175 11.82 1.43 -38.24
C VAL A 175 12.74 1.35 -37.01
N ASP A 176 14.02 1.72 -37.15
CA ASP A 176 14.97 1.77 -36.04
C ASP A 176 14.60 2.87 -35.04
N LEU A 177 14.06 4.01 -35.50
CA LEU A 177 13.53 5.08 -34.64
C LEU A 177 12.22 4.69 -33.94
N GLU A 178 11.30 3.99 -34.63
CA GLU A 178 10.09 3.43 -34.00
C GLU A 178 10.46 2.38 -32.96
N ALA A 179 11.40 1.48 -33.25
CA ALA A 179 11.92 0.49 -32.31
C ALA A 179 12.60 1.17 -31.10
N LEU A 180 13.42 2.21 -31.32
CA LEU A 180 14.07 2.94 -30.23
C LEU A 180 13.07 3.78 -29.41
N GLN A 181 11.99 4.29 -30.01
CA GLN A 181 10.88 4.90 -29.28
C GLN A 181 10.09 3.86 -28.47
N GLN A 182 9.88 2.67 -29.02
CA GLN A 182 9.22 1.56 -28.32
C GLN A 182 10.06 1.10 -27.12
N ASP A 183 11.37 0.88 -27.31
CA ASP A 183 12.31 0.58 -26.22
C ASP A 183 12.38 1.71 -25.19
N TYR A 184 12.40 2.98 -25.62
CA TYR A 184 12.38 4.12 -24.70
C TYR A 184 11.07 4.17 -23.88
N SER A 185 9.92 3.85 -24.50
CA SER A 185 8.64 3.74 -23.81
C SER A 185 8.61 2.58 -22.82
N ALA A 186 9.14 1.41 -23.20
CA ALA A 186 9.27 0.25 -22.32
C ALA A 186 10.24 0.52 -21.15
N LYS A 187 11.35 1.22 -21.39
CA LYS A 187 12.30 1.62 -20.33
C LYS A 187 11.70 2.68 -19.41
N ASN A 188 10.87 3.59 -19.91
CA ASN A 188 10.12 4.53 -19.07
C ASN A 188 9.05 3.81 -18.23
N GLU A 189 8.37 2.79 -18.78
CA GLU A 189 7.47 1.93 -18.02
C GLU A 189 8.20 1.11 -16.94
N GLU A 190 9.35 0.51 -17.26
CA GLU A 190 10.20 -0.15 -16.27
C GLU A 190 10.68 0.82 -15.19
N HIS A 191 11.08 2.04 -15.56
CA HIS A 191 11.51 3.07 -14.62
C HIS A 191 10.35 3.60 -13.75
N ALA A 192 9.13 3.69 -14.30
CA ALA A 192 7.93 4.04 -13.52
C ALA A 192 7.56 2.92 -12.53
N LYS A 193 7.64 1.66 -12.96
CA LYS A 193 7.44 0.48 -12.08
C LYS A 193 8.53 0.42 -11.00
N ALA A 194 9.79 0.70 -11.35
CA ALA A 194 10.90 0.78 -10.41
C ALA A 194 10.69 1.92 -9.39
N LEU A 195 10.32 3.12 -9.83
CA LEU A 195 9.99 4.25 -8.95
C LEU A 195 8.84 3.91 -8.00
N ALA A 196 7.74 3.32 -8.49
CA ALA A 196 6.64 2.88 -7.64
C ALA A 196 7.09 1.86 -6.58
N THR A 197 7.96 0.89 -6.94
CA THR A 197 8.54 -0.03 -5.95
C THR A 197 9.52 0.65 -4.99
N CYS A 198 10.23 1.70 -5.41
CA CYS A 198 11.09 2.50 -4.55
C CYS A 198 10.27 3.34 -3.56
N GLU A 199 9.15 3.94 -3.99
CA GLU A 199 8.21 4.65 -3.12
C GLU A 199 7.54 3.69 -2.12
N GLU A 200 7.12 2.50 -2.56
CA GLU A 200 6.55 1.48 -1.67
C GLU A 200 7.58 0.94 -0.66
N LEU A 201 8.84 0.75 -1.09
CA LEU A 201 9.95 0.38 -0.20
C LEU A 201 10.35 1.53 0.73
N GLN A 202 10.27 2.79 0.29
CA GLN A 202 10.51 3.95 1.14
C GLN A 202 9.42 4.11 2.19
N GLY A 203 8.14 3.94 1.82
CA GLY A 203 7.03 3.92 2.78
C GLY A 203 7.16 2.80 3.81
N LYS A 204 7.61 1.60 3.40
CA LYS A 204 7.96 0.51 4.32
C LYS A 204 9.17 0.83 5.19
N LEU A 205 10.18 1.53 4.67
CA LEU A 205 11.35 1.98 5.43
C LEU A 205 11.00 3.09 6.44
N GLU A 206 10.06 3.97 6.11
CA GLU A 206 9.55 5.00 7.03
C GLU A 206 8.61 4.40 8.09
N GLY A 207 7.80 3.40 7.74
CA GLY A 207 7.05 2.58 8.70
C GLY A 207 7.97 1.86 9.69
N LEU A 208 8.93 1.07 9.20
CA LEU A 208 9.91 0.36 10.03
C LEU A 208 10.78 1.30 10.88
N LYS A 209 11.06 2.52 10.42
CA LYS A 209 11.70 3.57 11.25
C LYS A 209 10.76 4.05 12.35
N GLY A 210 9.49 4.32 12.05
CA GLY A 210 8.50 4.71 13.07
C GLY A 210 8.29 3.63 14.14
N GLU A 211 8.25 2.37 13.73
CA GLU A 211 8.21 1.21 14.63
C GLU A 211 9.50 1.11 15.47
N SER A 212 10.68 1.19 14.84
CA SER A 212 11.96 1.13 15.54
C SER A 212 12.21 2.33 16.47
N ASP A 213 11.75 3.53 16.13
CA ASP A 213 11.82 4.72 16.99
C ASP A 213 10.83 4.62 18.17
N ALA A 214 9.67 3.97 17.98
CA ALA A 214 8.73 3.67 19.06
C ALA A 214 9.29 2.60 20.02
N GLU A 215 9.84 1.50 19.49
CA GLU A 215 10.57 0.49 20.28
C GLU A 215 11.76 1.11 21.00
N LEU A 216 12.54 1.98 20.36
CA LEU A 216 13.63 2.72 21.00
C LEU A 216 13.13 3.69 22.08
N HIS A 217 11.93 4.24 21.96
CA HIS A 217 11.33 5.06 23.02
C HIS A 217 10.90 4.20 24.22
N GLU A 218 10.23 3.07 24.00
CA GLU A 218 9.84 2.14 25.07
C GLU A 218 11.07 1.49 25.75
N MET A 219 12.10 1.16 24.98
CA MET A 219 13.38 0.68 25.49
C MET A 219 14.15 1.77 26.27
N LYS A 220 14.11 3.05 25.86
CA LYS A 220 14.66 4.15 26.65
C LYS A 220 13.87 4.41 27.93
N GLU A 221 12.54 4.29 27.89
CA GLU A 221 11.70 4.51 29.07
C GLU A 221 11.83 3.36 30.09
N SER A 222 11.95 2.11 29.62
CA SER A 222 12.24 0.96 30.47
C SER A 222 13.69 0.96 31.00
N LEU A 223 14.67 1.39 30.20
CA LEU A 223 16.04 1.66 30.67
C LEU A 223 16.05 2.74 31.75
N SER A 224 15.38 3.88 31.55
CA SER A 224 15.32 4.94 32.56
C SER A 224 14.66 4.47 33.86
N LYS A 225 13.63 3.63 33.77
CA LYS A 225 13.01 2.96 34.94
C LYS A 225 13.96 1.96 35.62
N SER A 226 14.85 1.30 34.90
CA SER A 226 15.85 0.39 35.48
C SER A 226 17.03 1.14 36.09
N GLU A 227 17.50 2.22 35.46
CA GLU A 227 18.51 3.15 36.00
C GLU A 227 18.03 3.84 37.29
N ALA A 228 16.74 4.23 37.35
CA ALA A 228 16.14 4.77 38.57
C ALA A 228 16.18 3.75 39.71
N ARG A 229 15.77 2.50 39.45
CA ARG A 229 15.84 1.39 40.43
C ARG A 229 17.27 1.09 40.85
N LEU A 230 18.22 1.03 39.91
CA LEU A 230 19.63 0.81 40.21
C LEU A 230 20.20 1.92 41.10
N ASN A 231 19.80 3.18 40.88
CA ASN A 231 20.17 4.30 41.75
C ASN A 231 19.51 4.23 43.14
N GLU A 232 18.32 3.64 43.28
CA GLU A 232 17.70 3.38 44.58
C GLU A 232 18.38 2.21 45.32
N GLU A 233 18.69 1.12 44.63
CA GLU A 233 19.45 -0.02 45.16
C GLU A 233 20.88 0.38 45.55
N GLN A 234 21.56 1.22 44.76
CA GLN A 234 22.88 1.75 45.12
C GLN A 234 22.84 2.63 46.36
N LYS A 235 21.78 3.45 46.55
CA LYS A 235 21.59 4.22 47.79
C LYS A 235 21.29 3.32 48.98
N ALA A 236 20.46 2.29 48.81
CA ALA A 236 20.20 1.28 49.84
C ALA A 236 21.48 0.53 50.22
N HIS A 237 22.30 0.13 49.24
CA HIS A 237 23.61 -0.47 49.47
C HIS A 237 24.56 0.48 50.20
N GLN A 238 24.61 1.77 49.86
CA GLN A 238 25.43 2.75 50.58
C GLN A 238 25.03 2.87 52.06
N VAL A 239 23.72 2.88 52.35
CA VAL A 239 23.22 2.88 53.74
C VAL A 239 23.64 1.59 54.46
N VAL A 240 23.43 0.42 53.85
CA VAL A 240 23.81 -0.88 54.44
C VAL A 240 25.33 -0.99 54.62
N THR A 241 26.15 -0.46 53.72
CA THR A 241 27.62 -0.41 53.92
C THR A 241 28.01 0.53 55.07
N GLY A 242 27.30 1.65 55.26
CA GLY A 242 27.49 2.53 56.41
C GLY A 242 27.13 1.83 57.73
N GLU A 243 25.99 1.14 57.77
CA GLU A 243 25.58 0.32 58.93
C GLU A 243 26.59 -0.81 59.22
N LEU A 244 27.16 -1.45 58.19
CA LEU A 244 28.22 -2.46 58.34
C LEU A 244 29.55 -1.86 58.80
N GLU A 245 29.92 -0.66 58.35
CA GLU A 245 31.10 0.07 58.85
C GLU A 245 30.93 0.47 60.32
N ASP A 246 29.75 0.93 60.72
CA ASP A 246 29.46 1.28 62.12
C ASP A 246 29.39 0.03 63.01
N LEU A 247 28.80 -1.08 62.53
CA LEU A 247 28.90 -2.38 63.20
C LEU A 247 30.35 -2.86 63.32
N ARG A 248 31.21 -2.57 62.33
CA ARG A 248 32.63 -2.90 62.37
C ARG A 248 33.39 -2.02 63.37
N LYS A 249 33.12 -0.71 63.43
CA LYS A 249 33.65 0.19 64.48
C LYS A 249 33.26 -0.30 65.87
N MET A 250 31.98 -0.64 66.08
CA MET A 250 31.47 -1.22 67.33
C MET A 250 32.11 -2.57 67.69
N TYR A 251 32.48 -3.38 66.70
CA TYR A 251 33.23 -4.63 66.90
C TYR A 251 34.68 -4.36 67.28
N ASP A 252 35.37 -3.46 66.56
CA ASP A 252 36.76 -3.10 66.78
C ASP A 252 36.95 -2.40 68.16
N GLU A 253 36.04 -1.49 68.53
CA GLU A 253 35.98 -0.88 69.87
C GLU A 253 35.84 -1.94 70.97
N ARG A 254 34.89 -2.87 70.81
CA ARG A 254 34.66 -3.94 71.78
C ARG A 254 35.79 -4.97 71.83
N SER A 255 36.50 -5.18 70.72
CA SER A 255 37.73 -5.95 70.63
C SER A 255 38.86 -5.27 71.42
N ILE A 256 39.00 -3.95 71.28
CA ILE A 256 39.94 -3.13 72.07
C ILE A 256 39.59 -3.16 73.56
N GLU A 257 38.31 -3.14 73.95
CA GLU A 257 37.89 -3.35 75.34
C GLU A 257 38.25 -4.76 75.85
N PHE A 258 38.01 -5.80 75.06
CA PHE A 258 38.36 -7.18 75.42
C PHE A 258 39.87 -7.35 75.58
N GLN A 259 40.66 -6.75 74.68
CA GLN A 259 42.13 -6.74 74.76
C GLN A 259 42.63 -5.95 75.97
N ARG A 260 42.00 -4.82 76.32
CA ARG A 260 42.31 -4.05 77.54
C ARG A 260 42.01 -4.85 78.83
N LEU A 261 40.94 -5.63 78.85
CA LEU A 261 40.63 -6.52 79.98
C LEU A 261 41.67 -7.63 80.11
N LEU A 262 42.09 -8.23 78.98
CA LEU A 262 43.18 -9.22 78.95
C LEU A 262 44.52 -8.64 79.43
N ASP A 263 44.83 -7.41 79.00
CA ASP A 263 45.97 -6.62 79.47
C ASP A 263 45.90 -6.32 80.98
N MET A 264 44.70 -6.08 81.53
CA MET A 264 44.50 -5.86 82.96
C MET A 264 44.66 -7.15 83.78
N GLU A 265 44.20 -8.29 83.28
CA GLU A 265 44.46 -9.60 83.92
C GLU A 265 45.97 -9.91 83.91
N GLN A 266 46.67 -9.69 82.80
CA GLN A 266 48.12 -9.92 82.71
C GLN A 266 48.93 -8.94 83.58
N LYS A 267 48.56 -7.66 83.64
CA LYS A 267 49.19 -6.66 84.52
C LYS A 267 48.85 -6.83 86.00
N GLY A 268 47.83 -7.62 86.33
CA GLY A 268 47.49 -8.00 87.71
C GLY A 268 48.41 -9.06 88.32
N PHE A 269 49.33 -9.66 87.56
CA PHE A 269 50.09 -10.85 87.99
C PHE A 269 51.60 -10.64 88.18
N ILE A 270 52.14 -9.43 87.97
CA ILE A 270 53.58 -9.15 88.09
C ILE A 270 53.84 -7.76 88.71
N THR A 271 53.99 -7.72 90.05
CA THR A 271 55.06 -6.99 90.79
C THR A 271 54.82 -7.10 92.31
N GLU A 272 55.68 -7.85 93.01
CA GLU A 272 56.03 -7.62 94.42
C GLU A 272 57.55 -7.43 94.48
N ASP A 273 58.00 -6.30 95.07
CA ASP A 273 59.40 -5.89 95.38
C ASP A 273 60.49 -5.97 94.25
N ALA A 274 61.47 -5.05 94.15
CA ALA A 274 62.08 -4.21 95.18
C ALA A 274 62.80 -2.93 94.66
N THR A 275 62.88 -1.92 95.54
CA THR A 275 64.00 -0.95 95.77
C THR A 275 64.48 0.12 94.75
N GLN A 276 64.45 1.38 95.24
CA GLN A 276 65.47 2.47 95.13
C GLN A 276 65.51 3.35 93.83
N LEU A 277 65.21 4.67 93.93
CA LEU A 277 66.07 5.88 94.15
C LEU A 277 66.76 6.39 92.85
N GLU A 278 66.78 7.67 92.43
CA GLU A 278 66.38 8.98 93.01
C GLU A 278 65.74 9.97 91.99
N HIS A 279 65.17 11.09 92.51
CA HIS A 279 65.09 12.50 92.03
C HIS A 279 65.31 12.92 90.52
N SER A 280 64.74 14.00 89.94
CA SER A 280 63.64 15.00 90.20
C SER A 280 63.63 16.04 89.01
N VAL A 281 62.85 17.15 88.85
CA VAL A 281 61.83 17.95 89.59
C VAL A 281 60.83 18.62 88.59
N GLY A 282 59.52 18.69 88.89
CA GLY A 282 58.58 19.79 88.51
C GLY A 282 58.16 19.99 87.03
N SER A 283 57.11 20.76 86.70
CA SER A 283 56.05 21.41 87.50
C SER A 283 54.79 21.80 86.64
N PRO A 284 53.63 22.19 87.24
CA PRO A 284 52.29 22.28 86.59
C PRO A 284 51.94 23.73 86.09
N PRO A 285 50.69 24.18 85.73
CA PRO A 285 49.35 23.58 85.90
C PRO A 285 48.27 23.82 84.78
N GLU A 286 47.01 23.61 85.19
CA GLU A 286 45.67 23.77 84.59
C GLU A 286 45.36 25.04 83.75
N ILE A 287 44.23 25.05 82.98
CA ILE A 287 43.08 25.99 83.16
C ILE A 287 41.94 25.81 82.11
N SER A 288 40.71 25.57 82.62
CA SER A 288 39.35 25.81 82.05
C SER A 288 39.08 25.44 80.55
N THR A 289 37.99 25.78 79.82
CA THR A 289 36.76 26.60 80.01
C THR A 289 35.55 25.91 79.29
N ALA A 290 34.30 26.39 79.43
CA ALA A 290 33.09 25.64 79.00
C ALA A 290 31.87 26.53 78.62
N VAL A 291 30.71 25.87 78.31
CA VAL A 291 29.31 26.41 78.27
C VAL A 291 28.94 27.18 76.96
N GLN A 292 27.73 27.20 76.34
CA GLN A 292 26.30 26.85 76.63
C GLN A 292 25.77 25.75 75.65
N GLY A 293 24.57 25.13 75.67
CA GLY A 293 23.19 25.46 76.10
C GLY A 293 22.26 25.48 74.84
N THR A 294 20.93 25.22 74.82
CA THR A 294 19.88 24.91 75.83
C THR A 294 18.76 24.06 75.16
N ALA A 295 18.35 22.89 75.66
CA ALA A 295 17.26 22.65 76.64
C ALA A 295 15.80 23.03 76.26
N SER A 296 14.94 22.03 75.98
CA SER A 296 13.53 21.88 76.47
C SER A 296 12.89 20.63 75.82
N LYS A 297 12.32 19.64 76.55
CA LYS A 297 11.09 19.59 77.38
C LYS A 297 9.79 19.74 76.56
N SER A 298 8.73 18.92 76.72
CA SER A 298 8.53 17.68 77.53
C SER A 298 7.07 17.16 77.38
N LYS A 299 6.78 15.95 77.93
CA LYS A 299 5.43 15.42 78.33
C LYS A 299 4.52 15.00 77.14
N LYS A 300 3.58 14.04 77.27
CA LYS A 300 3.24 12.98 78.27
C LYS A 300 2.24 12.03 77.55
N LYS A 301 2.08 10.74 77.88
CA LYS A 301 1.58 10.17 79.16
C LYS A 301 1.56 8.62 79.03
N LYS A 302 1.99 7.90 80.09
CA LYS A 302 1.34 6.72 80.75
C LYS A 302 0.90 5.49 79.91
N LYS A 303 0.87 4.23 80.39
CA LYS A 303 1.30 3.46 81.61
C LYS A 303 1.06 1.95 81.28
N LYS A 304 1.36 0.89 82.06
CA LYS A 304 1.63 0.69 83.51
C LYS A 304 2.24 -0.72 83.78
N ALA A 305 2.77 -0.92 85.00
CA ALA A 305 2.86 -2.21 85.75
C ALA A 305 3.85 -3.29 85.22
N LYS A 306 4.48 -4.15 86.05
CA LYS A 306 4.58 -4.35 87.53
C LYS A 306 6.00 -4.95 87.77
N SER A 307 6.82 -4.54 88.75
CA SER A 307 6.88 -4.97 90.18
C SER A 307 6.98 -6.51 90.38
N LYS A 308 7.78 -7.08 91.29
CA LYS A 308 8.36 -6.58 92.57
C LYS A 308 9.41 -7.58 93.14
N ASN A 309 10.23 -7.17 94.14
CA ASN A 309 11.07 -7.92 95.13
C ASN A 309 11.79 -9.26 94.73
N CYS A 310 13.05 -9.56 95.10
CA CYS A 310 13.91 -9.28 96.28
C CYS A 310 13.71 -10.22 97.48
N GLU A 311 14.65 -11.16 97.69
CA GLU A 311 15.32 -11.46 98.98
C GLU A 311 16.55 -12.40 98.79
N LYS A 312 17.40 -12.53 99.81
CA LYS A 312 18.55 -13.47 99.93
C LYS A 312 18.22 -14.48 101.05
N PRO A 313 18.70 -15.75 101.08
CA PRO A 313 20.04 -16.00 101.68
C PRO A 313 20.81 -17.31 101.29
N THR A 314 22.13 -17.27 101.58
CA THR A 314 23.01 -18.34 102.14
C THR A 314 23.24 -19.73 101.49
N PHE A 315 24.55 -20.04 101.41
CA PHE A 315 25.26 -21.31 101.72
C PHE A 315 25.45 -22.45 100.70
N GLN A 316 26.71 -22.53 100.25
CA GLN A 316 27.61 -23.71 100.16
C GLN A 316 27.48 -24.80 99.09
N ASN A 317 28.68 -25.13 98.60
CA ASN A 317 29.19 -26.39 98.03
C ASN A 317 28.92 -26.75 96.55
N ASN A 318 30.04 -27.16 95.94
CA ASN A 318 30.29 -27.99 94.75
C ASN A 318 29.09 -28.87 94.30
N THR A 319 28.90 -29.19 93.01
CA THR A 319 29.91 -29.84 92.15
C THR A 319 29.54 -29.74 90.64
N GLU A 320 30.56 -29.61 89.78
CA GLU A 320 30.63 -29.97 88.34
C GLU A 320 29.57 -29.54 87.29
N ARG A 321 30.06 -28.79 86.28
CA ARG A 321 30.05 -29.19 84.86
C ARG A 321 28.70 -29.50 84.16
N SER A 322 27.91 -28.48 83.84
CA SER A 322 27.24 -28.31 82.52
C SER A 322 26.35 -27.05 82.48
N THR A 323 26.69 -26.01 81.70
CA THR A 323 25.76 -24.88 81.44
C THR A 323 26.08 -23.93 80.26
N VAL A 324 27.09 -24.19 79.43
CA VAL A 324 27.50 -23.25 78.34
C VAL A 324 26.92 -23.61 76.96
N TRP A 325 26.95 -24.89 76.56
CA TRP A 325 26.44 -25.36 75.24
C TRP A 325 24.94 -25.11 74.98
N THR A 326 24.16 -24.71 75.98
CA THR A 326 22.70 -24.57 75.87
C THR A 326 22.25 -23.32 75.10
N ASN A 327 23.03 -22.24 75.08
CA ASN A 327 22.66 -21.02 74.36
C ASN A 327 23.03 -21.07 72.87
N GLU A 328 24.21 -21.59 72.52
CA GLU A 328 24.62 -21.81 71.12
C GLU A 328 23.67 -22.82 70.44
N SER A 329 23.35 -23.93 71.13
CA SER A 329 22.34 -24.91 70.70
C SER A 329 20.92 -24.34 70.56
N ARG A 330 20.63 -23.14 71.08
CA ARG A 330 19.34 -22.46 70.94
C ARG A 330 19.33 -21.56 69.71
N GLN A 331 20.37 -20.76 69.50
CA GLN A 331 20.52 -19.93 68.30
C GLN A 331 20.61 -20.80 67.03
N LEU A 332 21.30 -21.94 67.09
CA LEU A 332 21.38 -22.88 65.98
C LEU A 332 20.01 -23.54 65.66
N LYS A 333 19.12 -23.70 66.66
CA LYS A 333 17.75 -24.17 66.45
C LYS A 333 16.86 -23.10 65.81
N GLU A 334 16.93 -21.86 66.28
CA GLU A 334 16.20 -20.74 65.65
C GLU A 334 16.63 -20.51 64.19
N ALA A 335 17.91 -20.74 63.86
CA ALA A 335 18.40 -20.74 62.48
C ALA A 335 17.82 -21.89 61.64
N LEU A 336 17.82 -23.12 62.17
CA LEU A 336 17.24 -24.29 61.50
C LEU A 336 15.71 -24.20 61.32
N GLU A 337 15.00 -23.54 62.25
CA GLU A 337 13.56 -23.28 62.14
C GLU A 337 13.27 -22.26 61.03
N ARG A 338 14.07 -21.19 60.90
CA ARG A 338 13.96 -20.25 59.76
C ARG A 338 14.27 -20.92 58.42
N ILE A 339 15.25 -21.83 58.36
CA ILE A 339 15.53 -22.60 57.13
C ILE A 339 14.32 -23.47 56.75
N ARG A 340 13.70 -24.17 57.72
CA ARG A 340 12.46 -24.94 57.49
C ARG A 340 11.27 -24.09 57.06
N GLU A 341 11.17 -22.85 57.54
CA GLU A 341 10.18 -21.90 57.03
C GLU A 341 10.42 -21.51 55.57
N TYR A 342 11.68 -21.39 55.12
CA TYR A 342 11.98 -21.16 53.71
C TYR A 342 11.73 -22.41 52.86
N GLU A 343 12.05 -23.61 53.36
CA GLU A 343 11.69 -24.88 52.71
C GLU A 343 10.17 -25.07 52.56
N SER A 344 9.37 -24.67 53.57
CA SER A 344 7.90 -24.77 53.48
C SER A 344 7.32 -23.75 52.52
N LYS A 345 7.82 -22.50 52.53
CA LYS A 345 7.46 -21.47 51.54
C LYS A 345 7.84 -21.91 50.12
N PHE A 346 9.02 -22.49 49.92
CA PHE A 346 9.45 -23.05 48.63
C PHE A 346 8.54 -24.19 48.15
N LYS A 347 8.15 -25.12 49.04
CA LYS A 347 7.19 -26.19 48.71
C LYS A 347 5.80 -25.65 48.35
N VAL A 348 5.33 -24.59 49.01
CA VAL A 348 4.05 -23.94 48.66
C VAL A 348 4.12 -23.26 47.29
N ILE A 349 5.23 -22.58 46.97
CA ILE A 349 5.45 -22.00 45.63
C ILE A 349 5.54 -23.12 44.57
N GLN A 350 6.20 -24.23 44.89
CA GLN A 350 6.31 -25.39 44.01
C GLN A 350 4.94 -26.07 43.76
N THR A 351 4.08 -26.17 44.78
CA THR A 351 2.70 -26.68 44.58
C THR A 351 1.84 -25.70 43.80
N GLN A 352 1.96 -24.39 44.01
CA GLN A 352 1.28 -23.36 43.20
C GLN A 352 1.73 -23.40 41.74
N TYR A 353 3.02 -23.58 41.47
CA TYR A 353 3.55 -23.77 40.11
C TYR A 353 3.00 -25.06 39.46
N SER A 354 2.92 -26.16 40.22
CA SER A 354 2.29 -27.40 39.72
C SER A 354 0.78 -27.28 39.49
N ALA A 355 0.08 -26.43 40.25
CA ALA A 355 -1.33 -26.14 40.03
C ALA A 355 -1.57 -25.32 38.76
N LEU A 356 -0.71 -24.32 38.48
CA LEU A 356 -0.73 -23.57 37.22
C LEU A 356 -0.41 -24.44 35.99
N LEU A 357 0.49 -25.41 36.11
CA LEU A 357 0.67 -26.45 35.06
C LEU A 357 -0.59 -27.33 34.91
N GLY A 358 -1.32 -27.58 36.01
CA GLY A 358 -2.58 -28.31 36.00
C GLY A 358 -3.72 -27.55 35.33
N GLU A 359 -3.87 -26.24 35.56
CA GLU A 359 -4.89 -25.42 34.90
C GLU A 359 -4.68 -25.37 33.38
N GLY A 360 -3.42 -25.47 32.91
CA GLY A 360 -3.09 -25.65 31.49
C GLY A 360 -3.69 -26.90 30.83
N THR A 361 -4.04 -27.94 31.59
CA THR A 361 -4.68 -29.14 31.01
C THR A 361 -6.16 -28.92 30.66
N SER A 362 -6.79 -27.82 31.08
CA SER A 362 -8.13 -27.45 30.58
C SER A 362 -8.18 -27.20 29.06
N SER A 363 -7.02 -27.02 28.42
CA SER A 363 -6.90 -26.95 26.97
C SER A 363 -7.00 -28.31 26.25
N THR A 364 -7.02 -29.46 26.95
CA THR A 364 -7.13 -30.77 26.28
C THR A 364 -8.52 -31.05 25.75
N ASP A 365 -9.57 -30.56 26.42
CA ASP A 365 -10.95 -30.84 26.03
C ASP A 365 -11.29 -30.14 24.69
N ASN A 366 -10.80 -28.92 24.50
CA ASN A 366 -10.85 -28.21 23.22
C ASN A 366 -10.10 -28.96 22.09
N ALA A 367 -9.07 -29.75 22.41
CA ALA A 367 -8.37 -30.57 21.42
C ALA A 367 -9.18 -31.84 21.05
N VAL A 368 -9.87 -32.44 22.03
CA VAL A 368 -10.78 -33.57 21.79
C VAL A 368 -11.96 -33.15 20.91
N ASP A 369 -12.59 -32.00 21.18
CA ASP A 369 -13.68 -31.48 20.34
C ASP A 369 -13.20 -31.15 18.91
N LEU A 370 -11.98 -30.63 18.74
CA LEU A 370 -11.39 -30.43 17.42
C LEU A 370 -11.13 -31.74 16.66
N ASP A 371 -10.73 -32.82 17.34
CA ASP A 371 -10.59 -34.14 16.71
C ASP A 371 -11.94 -34.80 16.41
N VAL A 372 -12.97 -34.60 17.24
CA VAL A 372 -14.35 -35.03 16.91
C VAL A 372 -14.89 -34.30 15.68
N ILE A 373 -14.65 -32.98 15.58
CA ILE A 373 -15.00 -32.18 14.40
C ILE A 373 -14.21 -32.64 13.17
N ARG A 374 -12.90 -32.91 13.31
CA ARG A 374 -12.05 -33.47 12.24
C ARG A 374 -12.59 -34.80 11.72
N ILE A 375 -12.93 -35.74 12.62
CA ILE A 375 -13.51 -37.04 12.26
C ILE A 375 -14.86 -36.87 11.54
N LYS A 376 -15.71 -35.91 11.95
CA LYS A 376 -16.99 -35.66 11.26
C LYS A 376 -16.80 -34.99 9.90
N ILE A 377 -15.79 -34.12 9.73
CA ILE A 377 -15.40 -33.58 8.42
C ILE A 377 -14.88 -34.70 7.50
N GLU A 378 -14.06 -35.61 8.02
CA GLU A 378 -13.51 -36.74 7.27
C GLU A 378 -14.61 -37.72 6.81
N GLN A 379 -15.59 -38.02 7.68
CA GLN A 379 -16.80 -38.74 7.29
C GLN A 379 -17.60 -38.02 6.20
N LEU A 380 -17.84 -36.71 6.33
CA LEU A 380 -18.56 -35.93 5.30
C LEU A 380 -17.79 -35.86 3.97
N HIS A 381 -16.45 -35.91 4.01
CA HIS A 381 -15.62 -35.96 2.81
C HIS A 381 -15.75 -37.32 2.09
N ASP A 382 -15.72 -38.45 2.81
CA ASP A 382 -15.95 -39.77 2.21
C ASP A 382 -17.42 -39.97 1.75
N GLU A 383 -18.40 -39.43 2.48
CA GLU A 383 -19.81 -39.38 2.04
C GLU A 383 -19.95 -38.61 0.70
N ASN A 384 -19.30 -37.45 0.56
CA ASN A 384 -19.28 -36.69 -0.71
C ASN A 384 -18.54 -37.41 -1.85
N LYS A 385 -17.46 -38.13 -1.53
CA LYS A 385 -16.65 -38.90 -2.48
C LYS A 385 -17.42 -40.10 -3.05
N ASP A 386 -18.21 -40.79 -2.25
CA ASP A 386 -19.10 -41.85 -2.73
C ASP A 386 -20.34 -41.29 -3.48
N LEU A 387 -20.88 -40.13 -3.08
CA LEU A 387 -21.89 -39.42 -3.89
C LEU A 387 -21.34 -38.99 -5.26
N LEU A 388 -20.11 -38.48 -5.33
CA LEU A 388 -19.41 -38.17 -6.59
C LEU A 388 -19.17 -39.41 -7.46
N LYS A 389 -18.98 -40.57 -6.84
CA LYS A 389 -18.84 -41.86 -7.51
C LYS A 389 -20.17 -42.29 -8.13
N GLN A 390 -21.24 -42.32 -7.32
CA GLN A 390 -22.61 -42.56 -7.80
C GLN A 390 -23.04 -41.57 -8.90
N LEU A 391 -22.60 -40.31 -8.84
CA LEU A 391 -22.90 -39.30 -9.86
C LEU A 391 -22.09 -39.50 -11.16
N ARG A 392 -20.91 -40.12 -11.11
CA ARG A 392 -20.21 -40.60 -12.32
C ARG A 392 -20.90 -41.81 -12.93
N ASP A 393 -21.29 -42.78 -12.11
CA ASP A 393 -21.93 -44.01 -12.56
C ASP A 393 -23.30 -43.71 -13.21
N ASN A 394 -24.08 -42.78 -12.62
CA ASN A 394 -25.32 -42.27 -13.23
C ASN A 394 -25.07 -41.46 -14.51
N LYS A 395 -23.98 -40.69 -14.61
CA LYS A 395 -23.60 -40.01 -15.87
C LYS A 395 -23.26 -41.01 -16.98
N GLN A 396 -22.56 -42.11 -16.67
CA GLN A 396 -22.25 -43.19 -17.62
C GLN A 396 -23.50 -43.95 -18.06
N LEU A 397 -24.43 -44.20 -17.14
CA LEU A 397 -25.73 -44.78 -17.48
C LEU A 397 -26.57 -43.84 -18.36
N LEU A 398 -26.48 -42.52 -18.14
CA LEU A 398 -27.15 -41.52 -18.95
C LEU A 398 -26.56 -41.42 -20.37
N THR A 399 -25.24 -41.51 -20.54
CA THR A 399 -24.62 -41.53 -21.88
C THR A 399 -25.03 -42.76 -22.67
N PHE A 400 -25.04 -43.94 -22.04
CA PHE A 400 -25.56 -45.17 -22.65
C PHE A 400 -27.05 -45.03 -23.05
N LYS A 401 -27.87 -44.40 -22.20
CA LYS A 401 -29.28 -44.09 -22.51
C LYS A 401 -29.44 -43.08 -23.66
N SER A 402 -28.54 -42.12 -23.84
CA SER A 402 -28.56 -41.25 -25.02
C SER A 402 -28.13 -41.98 -26.30
N GLU A 403 -27.17 -42.90 -26.23
CA GLU A 403 -26.77 -43.75 -27.36
C GLU A 403 -27.91 -44.69 -27.78
N GLU A 404 -28.64 -45.29 -26.82
CA GLU A 404 -29.89 -46.01 -27.12
C GLU A 404 -30.94 -45.10 -27.79
N LEU A 405 -31.10 -43.85 -27.35
CA LEU A 405 -32.06 -42.90 -27.95
C LEU A 405 -31.66 -42.46 -29.37
N ASP A 406 -30.38 -42.26 -29.65
CA ASP A 406 -29.91 -41.89 -31.00
C ASP A 406 -30.03 -43.06 -31.99
N ASN A 407 -29.75 -44.29 -31.55
CA ASN A 407 -30.07 -45.50 -32.33
C ASN A 407 -31.58 -45.59 -32.65
N ASN A 408 -32.44 -45.25 -31.68
CA ASN A 408 -33.90 -45.19 -31.92
C ASN A 408 -34.30 -44.05 -32.88
N LYS A 409 -33.60 -42.90 -32.90
CA LYS A 409 -33.88 -41.81 -33.86
C LYS A 409 -33.60 -42.23 -35.31
N ASP A 410 -32.56 -43.01 -35.56
CA ASP A 410 -32.26 -43.50 -36.91
C ASP A 410 -33.26 -44.59 -37.38
N ILE A 411 -33.82 -45.38 -36.44
CA ILE A 411 -34.98 -46.24 -36.72
C ILE A 411 -36.23 -45.39 -37.04
N LEU A 412 -36.45 -44.24 -36.39
CA LEU A 412 -37.54 -43.33 -36.77
C LEU A 412 -37.32 -42.68 -38.16
N LYS A 413 -36.07 -42.48 -38.61
CA LYS A 413 -35.79 -41.94 -39.96
C LYS A 413 -36.22 -42.91 -41.06
N SER A 414 -36.00 -44.22 -40.91
CA SER A 414 -36.43 -45.20 -41.93
C SER A 414 -37.96 -45.27 -42.03
N VAL A 415 -38.67 -45.32 -40.89
CA VAL A 415 -40.14 -45.26 -40.83
C VAL A 415 -40.68 -43.95 -41.42
N GLY A 416 -39.99 -42.83 -41.19
CA GLY A 416 -40.32 -41.54 -41.81
C GLY A 416 -40.25 -41.56 -43.34
N ASN A 417 -39.23 -42.20 -43.91
CA ASN A 417 -39.09 -42.36 -45.36
C ASN A 417 -40.21 -43.24 -45.96
N GLU A 418 -40.58 -44.33 -45.29
CA GLU A 418 -41.70 -45.18 -45.72
C GLU A 418 -43.03 -44.42 -45.75
N LEU A 419 -43.30 -43.58 -44.73
CA LEU A 419 -44.52 -42.77 -44.64
C LEU A 419 -44.67 -41.78 -45.80
N VAL A 420 -43.56 -41.22 -46.31
CA VAL A 420 -43.57 -40.35 -47.50
C VAL A 420 -44.02 -41.12 -48.73
N THR A 421 -43.48 -42.33 -48.97
CA THR A 421 -43.86 -43.17 -50.12
C THR A 421 -45.30 -43.69 -50.07
N ALA A 422 -45.93 -43.68 -48.90
CA ALA A 422 -47.37 -43.93 -48.74
C ALA A 422 -48.22 -42.68 -49.08
N LYS A 423 -47.70 -41.48 -48.80
CA LYS A 423 -48.43 -40.21 -48.99
C LYS A 423 -48.52 -39.80 -50.46
N ASP A 424 -47.48 -40.03 -51.26
CA ASP A 424 -47.52 -39.69 -52.69
C ASP A 424 -48.56 -40.52 -53.46
N LYS A 425 -48.81 -41.78 -53.06
CA LYS A 425 -49.83 -42.67 -53.65
C LYS A 425 -51.28 -42.25 -53.40
N ILE A 426 -51.52 -41.34 -52.46
CA ILE A 426 -52.86 -40.81 -52.16
C ILE A 426 -53.21 -39.67 -53.14
N LYS A 427 -52.21 -39.07 -53.80
CA LYS A 427 -52.35 -37.85 -54.60
C LYS A 427 -52.97 -38.05 -55.99
N ASP A 428 -53.06 -39.30 -56.45
CA ASP A 428 -53.51 -39.66 -57.80
C ASP A 428 -55.04 -39.85 -57.94
N LEU A 429 -55.81 -39.73 -56.84
CA LEU A 429 -57.26 -40.05 -56.82
C LEU A 429 -58.19 -38.84 -56.56
N GLU A 430 -57.68 -37.62 -56.48
CA GLU A 430 -58.42 -36.42 -56.06
C GLU A 430 -58.76 -35.48 -57.24
N ASN A 431 -59.44 -35.99 -58.28
CA ASN A 431 -59.86 -35.23 -59.45
C ASN A 431 -61.29 -35.59 -59.91
N GLY A 432 -62.32 -34.91 -59.41
CA GLY A 432 -63.67 -35.12 -59.95
C GLY A 432 -64.89 -34.55 -59.22
N GLU A 433 -64.99 -33.24 -58.99
CA GLU A 433 -66.29 -32.58 -58.75
C GLU A 433 -66.26 -31.10 -59.19
N ASN A 434 -66.96 -30.77 -60.28
CA ASN A 434 -66.82 -29.52 -61.04
C ASN A 434 -68.11 -28.68 -61.07
N ALA A 435 -68.70 -28.41 -59.90
CA ALA A 435 -69.85 -27.50 -59.76
C ALA A 435 -69.57 -26.39 -58.74
N ASP A 436 -69.23 -26.74 -57.50
CA ASP A 436 -68.88 -25.76 -56.46
C ASP A 436 -67.60 -24.99 -56.79
N ALA A 437 -66.74 -25.55 -57.65
CA ALA A 437 -65.52 -24.92 -58.16
C ALA A 437 -65.78 -23.55 -58.81
N ASP A 438 -66.94 -23.31 -59.45
CA ASP A 438 -67.23 -22.03 -60.11
C ASP A 438 -67.83 -20.99 -59.16
N HIS A 439 -68.62 -21.41 -58.16
CA HIS A 439 -69.04 -20.51 -57.08
C HIS A 439 -67.86 -20.13 -56.17
N LEU A 440 -66.97 -21.09 -55.88
CA LEU A 440 -65.72 -20.85 -55.17
C LEU A 440 -64.76 -20.00 -55.99
N LYS A 441 -64.69 -20.13 -57.33
CA LYS A 441 -63.95 -19.17 -58.17
C LYS A 441 -64.49 -17.75 -58.00
N ALA A 442 -65.80 -17.51 -58.12
CA ALA A 442 -66.37 -16.17 -57.96
C ALA A 442 -66.08 -15.56 -56.56
N GLN A 443 -66.14 -16.36 -55.49
CA GLN A 443 -65.74 -15.91 -54.15
C GLN A 443 -64.23 -15.71 -54.01
N LEU A 444 -63.40 -16.59 -54.60
CA LEU A 444 -61.95 -16.43 -54.67
C LEU A 444 -61.53 -15.22 -55.52
N GLU A 445 -62.33 -14.82 -56.50
CA GLU A 445 -62.07 -13.67 -57.38
C GLU A 445 -62.36 -12.37 -56.65
N GLY A 446 -63.50 -12.26 -55.96
CA GLY A 446 -63.77 -11.13 -55.04
C GLY A 446 -62.80 -11.09 -53.84
N LEU A 447 -62.40 -12.24 -53.30
CA LEU A 447 -61.33 -12.32 -52.29
C LEU A 447 -59.94 -12.00 -52.88
N ARG A 448 -59.71 -12.19 -54.19
CA ARG A 448 -58.48 -11.78 -54.87
C ARG A 448 -58.47 -10.29 -55.18
N GLU A 449 -59.61 -9.69 -55.54
CA GLU A 449 -59.72 -8.23 -55.65
C GLU A 449 -59.47 -7.57 -54.29
N ASN A 450 -60.19 -7.99 -53.24
CA ASN A 450 -59.97 -7.50 -51.86
C ASN A 450 -58.54 -7.74 -51.37
N ASN A 451 -57.95 -8.92 -51.63
CA ASN A 451 -56.53 -9.14 -51.31
C ASN A 451 -55.60 -8.30 -52.20
N SER A 452 -55.93 -7.99 -53.45
CA SER A 452 -55.14 -7.09 -54.29
C SER A 452 -55.19 -5.65 -53.81
N GLU A 453 -56.32 -5.20 -53.25
CA GLU A 453 -56.46 -3.87 -52.64
C GLU A 453 -55.74 -3.80 -51.30
N CYS A 454 -55.87 -4.83 -50.45
CA CYS A 454 -55.02 -4.98 -49.26
C CYS A 454 -53.52 -5.02 -49.63
N ILE A 455 -53.11 -5.77 -50.66
CA ILE A 455 -51.72 -5.81 -51.13
C ILE A 455 -51.28 -4.45 -51.65
N LYS A 456 -52.07 -3.73 -52.45
CA LYS A 456 -51.75 -2.35 -52.89
C LYS A 456 -51.62 -1.40 -51.69
N ASN A 457 -52.49 -1.51 -50.68
CA ASN A 457 -52.41 -0.70 -49.47
C ASN A 457 -51.19 -1.05 -48.60
N TYR A 458 -50.81 -2.34 -48.54
CA TYR A 458 -49.56 -2.77 -47.92
C TYR A 458 -48.33 -2.34 -48.74
N GLU A 459 -48.38 -2.34 -50.07
CA GLU A 459 -47.30 -1.84 -50.94
C GLU A 459 -47.13 -0.32 -50.80
N LEU A 460 -48.23 0.44 -50.73
CA LEU A 460 -48.21 1.89 -50.47
C LEU A 460 -47.61 2.18 -49.10
N THR A 461 -48.15 1.60 -48.02
CA THR A 461 -47.62 1.81 -46.66
C THR A 461 -46.19 1.29 -46.47
N LEU A 462 -45.80 0.20 -47.14
CA LEU A 462 -44.42 -0.30 -47.15
C LEU A 462 -43.49 0.62 -47.95
N ASN A 463 -43.97 1.28 -49.01
CA ASN A 463 -43.21 2.30 -49.73
C ASN A 463 -43.12 3.63 -48.96
N GLU A 464 -44.16 4.05 -48.24
CA GLU A 464 -44.14 5.17 -47.29
C GLU A 464 -43.16 4.89 -46.14
N LEU A 465 -43.17 3.69 -45.57
CA LEU A 465 -42.21 3.24 -44.57
C LEU A 465 -40.78 3.19 -45.12
N LYS A 466 -40.56 2.72 -46.35
CA LYS A 466 -39.25 2.81 -47.03
C LYS A 466 -38.80 4.25 -47.20
N GLN A 467 -39.69 5.16 -47.61
CA GLN A 467 -39.36 6.59 -47.73
C GLN A 467 -39.03 7.19 -46.37
N ARG A 468 -39.78 6.88 -45.30
CA ARG A 468 -39.46 7.38 -43.96
C ARG A 468 -38.19 6.75 -43.39
N ILE A 469 -37.89 5.49 -43.68
CA ILE A 469 -36.60 4.85 -43.36
C ILE A 469 -35.46 5.57 -44.11
N SER A 470 -35.58 5.81 -45.42
CA SER A 470 -34.58 6.56 -46.20
C SER A 470 -34.34 7.98 -45.66
N LEU A 471 -35.41 8.68 -45.26
CA LEU A 471 -35.31 10.00 -44.64
C LEU A 471 -34.66 9.93 -43.25
N LEU A 472 -35.00 8.94 -42.43
CA LEU A 472 -34.37 8.69 -41.13
C LEU A 472 -32.91 8.27 -41.26
N GLU A 473 -32.52 7.57 -42.32
CA GLU A 473 -31.14 7.21 -42.64
C GLU A 473 -30.35 8.44 -43.10
N GLU A 474 -30.94 9.33 -43.91
CA GLU A 474 -30.36 10.64 -44.23
C GLU A 474 -30.22 11.55 -42.99
N GLU A 475 -31.26 11.64 -42.16
CA GLU A 475 -31.25 12.39 -40.88
C GLU A 475 -30.14 11.85 -39.97
N LYS A 476 -30.04 10.51 -39.84
CA LYS A 476 -28.97 9.83 -39.09
C LYS A 476 -27.58 10.08 -39.67
N LEU A 477 -27.41 10.09 -41.00
CA LEU A 477 -26.12 10.40 -41.63
C LEU A 477 -25.69 11.85 -41.35
N LYS A 478 -26.62 12.81 -41.44
CA LYS A 478 -26.39 14.23 -41.11
C LYS A 478 -25.98 14.39 -39.64
N VAL A 479 -26.69 13.74 -38.71
CA VAL A 479 -26.33 13.72 -37.27
C VAL A 479 -24.99 13.01 -37.02
N VAL A 480 -24.65 11.96 -37.76
CA VAL A 480 -23.33 11.30 -37.67
C VAL A 480 -22.21 12.21 -38.19
N GLU A 481 -22.43 12.98 -39.25
CA GLU A 481 -21.48 13.99 -39.70
C GLU A 481 -21.30 15.14 -38.68
N GLU A 482 -22.38 15.63 -38.07
CA GLU A 482 -22.31 16.66 -37.04
C GLU A 482 -21.61 16.15 -35.80
N CYS A 483 -21.92 14.94 -35.33
CA CYS A 483 -21.17 14.25 -34.29
C CYS A 483 -19.68 14.06 -34.67
N LYS A 484 -19.36 13.80 -35.95
CA LYS A 484 -17.96 13.70 -36.43
C LYS A 484 -17.25 15.06 -36.42
N LYS A 485 -17.93 16.14 -36.82
CA LYS A 485 -17.42 17.52 -36.77
C LYS A 485 -17.20 17.98 -35.32
N LEU A 486 -18.17 17.73 -34.44
CA LEU A 486 -18.06 18.01 -33.00
C LEU A 486 -16.96 17.17 -32.34
N ARG A 487 -16.87 15.87 -32.61
CA ARG A 487 -15.79 15.00 -32.11
C ARG A 487 -14.41 15.44 -32.62
N GLY A 488 -14.32 15.96 -33.84
CA GLY A 488 -13.10 16.59 -34.37
C GLY A 488 -12.72 17.86 -33.61
N SER A 489 -13.68 18.73 -33.28
CA SER A 489 -13.43 19.94 -32.48
C SER A 489 -13.13 19.65 -31.00
N VAL A 490 -13.72 18.60 -30.43
CA VAL A 490 -13.35 18.09 -29.10
C VAL A 490 -11.93 17.54 -29.12
N ALA A 491 -11.57 16.73 -30.13
CA ALA A 491 -10.21 16.21 -30.28
C ALA A 491 -9.17 17.33 -30.49
N SER A 492 -9.47 18.36 -31.29
CA SER A 492 -8.55 19.51 -31.43
C SER A 492 -8.37 20.24 -30.10
N LYS A 493 -9.46 20.54 -29.38
CA LYS A 493 -9.38 21.20 -28.06
C LYS A 493 -8.74 20.32 -26.99
N GLN A 494 -8.86 19.00 -27.08
CA GLN A 494 -8.17 18.07 -26.18
C GLN A 494 -6.66 18.05 -26.46
N ASN A 495 -6.25 18.04 -27.73
CA ASN A 495 -4.84 18.22 -28.13
C ASN A 495 -4.31 19.60 -27.68
N ASP A 496 -5.11 20.67 -27.81
CA ASP A 496 -4.76 22.01 -27.33
C ASP A 496 -4.55 22.01 -25.80
N VAL A 497 -5.47 21.42 -25.04
CA VAL A 497 -5.37 21.27 -23.56
C VAL A 497 -4.18 20.40 -23.16
N GLU A 498 -3.88 19.32 -23.87
CA GLU A 498 -2.66 18.53 -23.66
C GLU A 498 -1.40 19.33 -23.96
N SER A 499 -1.39 20.13 -25.03
CA SER A 499 -0.24 20.99 -25.37
C SER A 499 -0.03 22.08 -24.32
N LEU A 500 -1.12 22.67 -23.81
CA LEU A 500 -1.10 23.67 -22.75
C LEU A 500 -0.68 23.05 -21.41
N SER A 501 -1.10 21.82 -21.10
CA SER A 501 -0.65 21.06 -19.94
C SER A 501 0.85 20.73 -20.03
N LYS A 502 1.32 20.21 -21.17
CA LYS A 502 2.75 19.95 -21.46
C LYS A 502 3.59 21.23 -21.39
N ASN A 503 3.04 22.37 -21.81
CA ASN A 503 3.71 23.67 -21.70
C ASN A 503 3.67 24.25 -20.27
N LEU A 504 2.60 24.01 -19.49
CA LEU A 504 2.50 24.42 -18.09
C LEU A 504 3.48 23.62 -17.23
N LEU A 505 3.57 22.31 -17.41
CA LEU A 505 4.59 21.46 -16.79
C LEU A 505 6.01 21.96 -17.13
N ARG A 506 6.30 22.25 -18.39
CA ARG A 506 7.59 22.86 -18.79
C ARG A 506 7.85 24.22 -18.16
N ILE A 507 6.83 25.04 -17.95
CA ILE A 507 6.95 26.33 -17.26
C ILE A 507 7.20 26.12 -15.76
N GLU A 508 6.61 25.10 -15.15
CA GLU A 508 6.85 24.72 -13.74
C GLU A 508 8.25 24.11 -13.56
N GLU A 509 8.70 23.25 -14.48
CA GLU A 509 10.08 22.74 -14.56
C GLU A 509 11.09 23.89 -14.69
N VAL A 510 10.87 24.81 -15.65
CA VAL A 510 11.72 25.99 -15.84
C VAL A 510 11.65 26.95 -14.64
N ALA A 511 10.50 27.07 -13.96
CA ALA A 511 10.40 27.83 -12.71
C ALA A 511 11.12 27.13 -11.55
N ALA A 512 11.22 25.79 -11.55
CA ALA A 512 11.96 25.02 -10.56
C ALA A 512 13.48 25.10 -10.80
N THR A 513 13.94 25.01 -12.07
CA THR A 513 15.37 25.24 -12.40
C THR A 513 15.76 26.68 -12.12
N LEU A 514 14.98 27.68 -12.55
CA LEU A 514 15.25 29.09 -12.23
C LEU A 514 15.25 29.38 -10.72
N LYS A 515 14.43 28.70 -9.91
CA LYS A 515 14.52 28.77 -8.43
C LYS A 515 15.84 28.18 -7.92
N LYS A 516 16.22 26.99 -8.40
CA LYS A 516 17.48 26.31 -8.04
C LYS A 516 18.70 27.13 -8.44
N ASP A 517 18.67 27.73 -9.62
CA ASP A 517 19.73 28.57 -10.16
C ASP A 517 19.79 29.92 -9.44
N ASN A 518 18.66 30.49 -9.02
CA ASN A 518 18.66 31.70 -8.20
C ASN A 518 19.17 31.43 -6.76
N SER A 519 18.93 30.23 -6.21
CA SER A 519 19.59 29.81 -4.96
C SER A 519 21.09 29.57 -5.14
N SER A 520 21.52 28.91 -6.23
CA SER A 520 22.95 28.69 -6.47
C SER A 520 23.70 29.99 -6.80
N LEU A 521 23.08 30.94 -7.51
CA LEU A 521 23.59 32.31 -7.68
C LEU A 521 23.65 33.09 -6.37
N SER A 522 22.65 32.96 -5.48
CA SER A 522 22.68 33.54 -4.13
C SER A 522 23.85 33.00 -3.31
N ASP A 523 24.07 31.69 -3.33
CA ASP A 523 25.13 31.07 -2.55
C ASP A 523 26.52 31.25 -3.19
N GLN A 524 26.63 31.29 -4.53
CA GLN A 524 27.81 31.81 -5.22
C GLN A 524 28.08 33.29 -4.90
N LEU A 525 27.05 34.12 -4.69
CA LEU A 525 27.25 35.49 -4.20
C LEU A 525 27.79 35.51 -2.76
N ARG A 526 27.33 34.60 -1.89
CA ARG A 526 27.88 34.42 -0.54
C ARG A 526 29.34 33.95 -0.61
N GLU A 527 29.65 32.94 -1.42
CA GLU A 527 31.01 32.44 -1.62
C GLU A 527 31.92 33.51 -2.20
N LEU A 528 31.50 34.26 -3.22
CA LEU A 528 32.22 35.43 -3.74
C LEU A 528 32.42 36.51 -2.67
N SER A 529 31.46 36.71 -1.75
CA SER A 529 31.64 37.63 -0.61
C SER A 529 32.66 37.12 0.43
N LEU A 530 32.75 35.81 0.61
CA LEU A 530 33.71 35.15 1.50
C LEU A 530 35.11 35.11 0.87
N LEU A 531 35.21 34.79 -0.43
CA LEU A 531 36.41 34.85 -1.25
C LEU A 531 36.96 36.27 -1.34
N LYS A 532 36.11 37.29 -1.53
CA LYS A 532 36.55 38.69 -1.52
C LYS A 532 37.04 39.14 -0.13
N ARG A 533 36.48 38.58 0.94
CA ARG A 533 37.00 38.76 2.31
C ARG A 533 38.35 38.06 2.51
N SER A 534 38.49 36.80 2.09
CA SER A 534 39.76 36.07 2.22
C SER A 534 40.86 36.64 1.32
N GLU A 535 40.53 37.08 0.10
CA GLU A 535 41.40 37.84 -0.80
C GLU A 535 41.89 39.13 -0.12
N SER A 536 41.01 39.90 0.53
CA SER A 536 41.40 41.12 1.25
C SER A 536 42.34 40.80 2.43
N ALA A 537 42.09 39.71 3.16
CA ALA A 537 42.95 39.25 4.26
C ALA A 537 44.31 38.72 3.75
N LEU A 538 44.33 38.02 2.62
CA LEU A 538 45.54 37.56 1.94
C LEU A 538 46.35 38.73 1.40
N LYS A 539 45.73 39.74 0.77
CA LYS A 539 46.40 40.99 0.36
C LYS A 539 47.00 41.74 1.55
N MET A 540 46.29 41.80 2.68
CA MET A 540 46.85 42.36 3.93
C MET A 540 48.01 41.52 4.50
N SER A 541 48.00 40.19 4.32
CA SER A 541 49.07 39.28 4.75
C SER A 541 50.31 39.39 3.85
N VAL A 542 50.11 39.41 2.53
CA VAL A 542 51.16 39.65 1.52
C VAL A 542 51.80 41.01 1.74
N GLY A 543 51.01 42.08 1.87
CA GLY A 543 51.51 43.43 2.19
C GLY A 543 52.13 43.61 3.59
N GLN A 544 52.09 42.57 4.45
CA GLN A 544 52.89 42.47 5.67
C GLN A 544 54.19 41.67 5.41
N LYS A 545 54.10 40.56 4.66
CA LYS A 545 55.27 39.76 4.25
C LYS A 545 56.24 40.54 3.38
N GLU A 546 55.75 41.31 2.41
CA GLU A 546 56.55 42.23 1.58
C GLU A 546 57.34 43.22 2.44
N LYS A 547 56.71 43.79 3.48
CA LYS A 547 57.38 44.73 4.40
C LYS A 547 58.44 44.05 5.26
N THR A 548 58.24 42.78 5.65
CA THR A 548 59.30 42.00 6.30
C THR A 548 60.40 41.58 5.34
N ILE A 549 60.10 41.32 4.06
CA ILE A 549 61.09 41.02 3.02
C ILE A 549 61.98 42.25 2.78
N VAL A 550 61.40 43.43 2.52
CA VAL A 550 62.17 44.69 2.36
C VAL A 550 63.03 45.01 3.59
N TYR A 551 62.56 44.71 4.80
CA TYR A 551 63.35 44.86 6.03
C TYR A 551 64.53 43.87 6.09
N LEU A 552 64.32 42.61 5.71
CA LEU A 552 65.37 41.59 5.66
C LEU A 552 66.38 41.85 4.52
N GLU A 553 65.92 42.30 3.36
CA GLU A 553 66.78 42.74 2.25
C GLU A 553 67.67 43.93 2.66
N GLN A 554 67.12 44.89 3.39
CA GLN A 554 67.90 46.00 3.96
C GLN A 554 68.94 45.48 4.97
N GLN A 555 68.57 44.55 5.87
CA GLN A 555 69.55 43.93 6.78
C GLN A 555 70.65 43.16 6.04
N ILE A 556 70.31 42.35 5.04
CA ILE A 556 71.27 41.60 4.21
C ILE A 556 72.24 42.57 3.50
N LYS A 557 71.73 43.70 2.98
CA LYS A 557 72.55 44.75 2.37
C LYS A 557 73.52 45.39 3.36
N ASP A 558 73.07 45.66 4.59
CA ASP A 558 73.89 46.24 5.65
C ASP A 558 74.93 45.23 6.21
N TYR A 559 74.64 43.93 6.20
CA TYR A 559 75.60 42.87 6.52
C TYR A 559 76.65 42.69 5.42
N ASN A 560 76.24 42.67 4.14
CA ASN A 560 77.16 42.57 3.00
C ASN A 560 78.14 43.76 2.96
N ALA A 561 77.67 44.97 3.28
CA ALA A 561 78.53 46.16 3.38
C ALA A 561 79.59 46.03 4.51
N LYS A 562 79.24 45.40 5.64
CA LYS A 562 80.19 45.14 6.75
C LYS A 562 81.22 44.07 6.40
N ASP A 563 80.83 43.03 5.66
CA ASP A 563 81.79 42.02 5.18
C ASP A 563 82.77 42.60 4.14
N GLU A 564 82.29 43.43 3.22
CA GLU A 564 83.18 44.19 2.33
C GLU A 564 84.16 45.07 3.11
N GLN A 565 83.72 45.74 4.18
CA GLN A 565 84.61 46.54 5.03
C GLN A 565 85.64 45.67 5.76
N SER A 566 85.21 44.54 6.33
CA SER A 566 86.08 43.55 7.01
C SER A 566 87.15 42.98 6.07
N THR A 567 86.74 42.53 4.87
CA THR A 567 87.67 41.96 3.89
C THR A 567 88.59 43.00 3.25
N ARG A 568 88.27 44.31 3.30
CA ARG A 568 89.19 45.39 2.92
C ARG A 568 90.28 45.57 3.99
N ALA A 569 89.91 45.72 5.26
CA ALA A 569 90.87 45.81 6.38
C ALA A 569 91.81 44.58 6.45
N LEU A 570 91.29 43.37 6.22
CA LEU A 570 92.09 42.14 6.19
C LEU A 570 93.12 42.11 5.04
N ARG A 571 92.86 42.81 3.93
CA ARG A 571 93.83 42.94 2.82
C ARG A 571 94.93 43.96 3.14
N GLU A 572 94.62 44.98 3.92
CA GLU A 572 95.57 46.02 4.34
C GLU A 572 96.55 45.48 5.38
N ALA A 573 96.06 44.85 6.46
CA ALA A 573 96.91 44.17 7.44
C ALA A 573 97.86 43.12 6.81
N LYS A 574 97.39 42.37 5.79
CA LYS A 574 98.23 41.41 5.06
C LYS A 574 99.37 42.07 4.26
N ARG A 575 99.20 43.32 3.78
CA ARG A 575 100.28 44.09 3.13
C ARG A 575 101.32 44.56 4.14
N GLU A 576 100.87 45.04 5.31
CA GLU A 576 101.77 45.48 6.38
C GLU A 576 102.63 44.34 6.92
N ILE A 577 102.04 43.17 7.18
CA ILE A 577 102.76 41.94 7.58
C ILE A 577 103.86 41.57 6.56
N GLY A 578 103.57 41.66 5.26
CA GLY A 578 104.57 41.44 4.20
C GLY A 578 105.74 42.42 4.25
N SER A 579 105.46 43.70 4.54
CA SER A 579 106.50 44.74 4.67
C SER A 579 107.41 44.54 5.90
N LEU A 580 106.84 44.07 7.02
CA LEU A 580 107.58 43.80 8.25
C LEU A 580 108.44 42.53 8.11
N SER A 581 107.90 41.47 7.50
CA SER A 581 108.63 40.23 7.20
C SER A 581 109.91 40.50 6.40
N SER A 582 109.85 41.39 5.40
CA SER A 582 111.02 41.78 4.60
C SER A 582 112.14 42.43 5.44
N LYS A 583 111.79 43.27 6.42
CA LYS A 583 112.77 43.92 7.33
C LYS A 583 113.36 42.94 8.35
N VAL A 584 112.55 42.01 8.88
CA VAL A 584 113.05 40.92 9.75
C VAL A 584 114.06 40.06 9.01
N GLY A 585 113.81 39.73 7.74
CA GLY A 585 114.72 38.96 6.88
C GLY A 585 116.03 39.66 6.50
N GLN A 586 116.20 40.96 6.79
CA GLN A 586 117.46 41.68 6.64
C GLN A 586 118.28 41.61 7.94
N LEU A 587 117.68 41.97 9.07
CA LEU A 587 118.33 41.92 10.39
C LEU A 587 118.80 40.51 10.77
N ALA A 588 118.08 39.47 10.35
CA ALA A 588 118.48 38.07 10.55
C ALA A 588 119.86 37.73 9.97
N LYS A 589 120.23 38.32 8.82
CA LYS A 589 121.49 38.01 8.12
C LYS A 589 122.70 38.67 8.77
N GLU A 590 122.52 39.86 9.33
CA GLU A 590 123.57 40.55 10.10
C GLU A 590 123.82 39.82 11.44
N ALA A 591 122.75 39.32 12.07
CA ALA A 591 122.85 38.47 13.26
C ALA A 591 123.55 37.13 12.96
N GLU A 592 123.29 36.49 11.81
CA GLU A 592 123.87 35.21 11.41
C GLU A 592 125.41 35.26 11.27
N ILE A 593 125.96 36.35 10.74
CA ILE A 593 127.41 36.56 10.62
C ILE A 593 128.06 36.69 12.00
N SER A 594 127.46 37.45 12.90
CA SER A 594 127.93 37.58 14.29
C SER A 594 127.82 36.25 15.07
N ALA A 595 126.71 35.52 14.86
CA ALA A 595 126.45 34.25 15.52
C ALA A 595 127.54 33.22 15.23
N ASN A 596 127.95 33.02 13.96
CA ASN A 596 128.90 31.98 13.60
C ASN A 596 130.27 32.10 14.32
N ASN A 597 130.80 33.31 14.52
CA ASN A 597 132.05 33.49 15.27
C ASN A 597 131.91 33.15 16.77
N THR A 598 130.73 33.33 17.36
CA THR A 598 130.45 32.88 18.74
C THR A 598 130.14 31.39 18.82
N LYS A 599 129.57 30.82 17.75
CA LYS A 599 129.10 29.43 17.62
C LYS A 599 130.25 28.43 17.69
N ASP A 600 131.42 28.72 17.12
CA ASP A 600 132.55 27.78 17.12
C ASP A 600 133.20 27.68 18.52
N ASN A 601 133.31 28.80 19.24
CA ASN A 601 133.77 28.80 20.64
C ASN A 601 132.71 28.27 21.61
N LYS A 602 131.42 28.35 21.27
CA LYS A 602 130.32 27.70 22.01
C LYS A 602 130.30 26.20 21.78
N GLN A 603 130.44 25.71 20.55
CA GLN A 603 130.34 24.31 20.16
C GLN A 603 131.27 23.35 20.92
N SER A 604 132.38 23.82 21.48
CA SER A 604 133.31 23.00 22.27
C SER A 604 132.83 22.78 23.71
N LEU A 605 132.18 23.78 24.32
CA LEU A 605 131.61 23.72 25.67
C LEU A 605 130.16 23.22 25.67
N GLU A 606 129.38 23.64 24.68
CA GLU A 606 127.98 23.23 24.53
C GLU A 606 127.84 21.74 24.24
N LYS A 607 128.81 21.04 23.64
CA LYS A 607 128.75 19.57 23.48
C LYS A 607 128.73 18.85 24.82
N PHE A 608 129.70 19.11 25.70
CA PHE A 608 129.75 18.45 27.01
C PHE A 608 128.60 18.83 27.95
N ILE A 609 128.03 20.03 27.80
CA ILE A 609 126.86 20.46 28.58
C ILE A 609 125.57 19.90 27.97
N ALA A 610 125.41 19.91 26.64
CA ALA A 610 124.24 19.36 25.96
C ALA A 610 124.17 17.83 26.04
N ASP A 611 125.28 17.11 25.99
CA ASP A 611 125.25 15.64 26.14
C ASP A 611 124.70 15.23 27.51
N ASN A 612 124.97 15.99 28.57
CA ASN A 612 124.37 15.77 29.89
C ASN A 612 122.94 16.34 29.99
N ALA A 613 122.71 17.56 29.51
CA ALA A 613 121.39 18.21 29.58
C ALA A 613 120.35 17.44 28.75
N THR A 614 120.69 17.01 27.54
CA THR A 614 119.79 16.21 26.68
C THR A 614 119.57 14.80 27.20
N LEU A 615 120.46 14.23 28.02
CA LEU A 615 120.17 12.96 28.72
C LEU A 615 119.15 13.17 29.85
N THR A 616 119.27 14.25 30.62
CA THR A 616 118.28 14.61 31.67
C THR A 616 116.94 15.01 31.05
N GLU A 617 116.92 15.92 30.08
CA GLU A 617 115.74 16.34 29.32
C GLU A 617 115.08 15.13 28.65
N ARG A 618 115.85 14.19 28.09
CA ARG A 618 115.30 12.96 27.48
C ARG A 618 114.77 11.98 28.51
N LEU A 619 115.27 11.96 29.75
CA LEU A 619 114.64 11.20 30.83
C LEU A 619 113.33 11.86 31.28
N GLU A 620 113.34 13.18 31.49
CA GLU A 620 112.18 13.97 31.91
C GLU A 620 111.04 13.93 30.88
N VAL A 621 111.35 14.21 29.61
CA VAL A 621 110.45 14.06 28.46
C VAL A 621 110.01 12.61 28.24
N MET A 622 110.78 11.60 28.65
CA MET A 622 110.32 10.21 28.63
C MET A 622 109.35 9.90 29.79
N SER A 623 109.57 10.44 31.00
CA SER A 623 108.57 10.37 32.08
C SER A 623 107.28 11.10 31.72
N GLU A 624 107.34 12.32 31.19
CA GLU A 624 106.16 13.03 30.67
C GLU A 624 105.44 12.24 29.58
N LYS A 625 106.18 11.61 28.66
CA LYS A 625 105.59 10.72 27.65
C LYS A 625 104.96 9.46 28.24
N TYR A 626 105.50 8.91 29.33
CA TYR A 626 104.88 7.79 30.04
C TYR A 626 103.65 8.21 30.85
N GLU A 627 103.68 9.38 31.50
CA GLU A 627 102.56 9.95 32.26
C GLU A 627 101.41 10.31 31.31
N THR A 628 101.69 11.04 30.22
CA THR A 628 100.68 11.35 29.18
C THR A 628 100.18 10.10 28.45
N LEU A 629 100.97 9.03 28.27
CA LEU A 629 100.47 7.73 27.79
C LEU A 629 99.56 7.02 28.79
N LYS A 630 99.88 7.12 30.08
CA LYS A 630 99.09 6.57 31.19
C LYS A 630 97.74 7.29 31.33
N ASP A 631 97.74 8.61 31.18
CA ASP A 631 96.53 9.45 31.22
C ASP A 631 95.71 9.31 29.93
N ALA A 632 96.34 9.28 28.75
CA ALA A 632 95.65 8.95 27.51
C ALA A 632 95.03 7.53 27.57
N LYS A 633 95.68 6.59 28.27
CA LYS A 633 95.16 5.23 28.49
C LYS A 633 94.01 5.19 29.51
N SER A 634 94.03 6.01 30.57
CA SER A 634 92.90 6.09 31.51
C SER A 634 91.69 6.75 30.83
N VAL A 635 91.88 7.89 30.14
CA VAL A 635 90.86 8.56 29.33
C VAL A 635 90.31 7.63 28.25
N SER A 636 91.16 6.83 27.58
CA SER A 636 90.70 5.82 26.62
C SER A 636 89.88 4.71 27.28
N TYR A 637 90.25 4.25 28.49
CA TYR A 637 89.44 3.30 29.27
C TYR A 637 88.10 3.88 29.70
N GLU A 638 88.05 5.15 30.08
CA GLU A 638 86.81 5.85 30.43
C GLU A 638 85.91 6.06 29.21
N GLN A 639 86.47 6.40 28.05
CA GLN A 639 85.75 6.48 26.77
C GLN A 639 85.20 5.11 26.33
N VAL A 640 86.00 4.04 26.44
CA VAL A 640 85.49 2.67 26.21
C VAL A 640 84.40 2.32 27.23
N GLY A 641 84.52 2.80 28.47
CA GLY A 641 83.50 2.67 29.50
C GLY A 641 82.18 3.40 29.18
N THR A 642 82.23 4.64 28.68
CA THR A 642 81.02 5.39 28.28
C THR A 642 80.41 4.82 27.00
N ILE A 643 81.21 4.47 25.99
CA ILE A 643 80.73 3.78 24.78
C ILE A 643 80.06 2.45 25.15
N ARG A 644 80.63 1.67 26.08
CA ARG A 644 80.01 0.42 26.54
C ARG A 644 78.67 0.68 27.23
N ARG A 645 78.58 1.66 28.13
CA ARG A 645 77.30 2.07 28.76
C ARG A 645 76.27 2.52 27.73
N GLN A 646 76.68 3.26 26.69
CA GLN A 646 75.81 3.67 25.59
C GLN A 646 75.32 2.46 24.77
N CYS A 647 76.20 1.50 24.46
CA CYS A 647 75.81 0.25 23.81
C CYS A 647 74.84 -0.59 24.68
N ASP A 648 75.06 -0.66 25.99
CA ASP A 648 74.18 -1.35 26.92
C ASP A 648 72.82 -0.63 27.06
N GLU A 649 72.79 0.70 27.10
CA GLU A 649 71.57 1.52 27.09
C GLU A 649 70.78 1.36 25.77
N LEU A 650 71.45 1.37 24.63
CA LEU A 650 70.85 1.09 23.32
C LEU A 650 70.32 -0.35 23.23
N ASN A 651 71.01 -1.32 23.84
CA ASN A 651 70.56 -2.72 23.92
C ASN A 651 69.32 -2.88 24.82
N VAL A 652 69.22 -2.11 25.91
CA VAL A 652 67.99 -2.01 26.72
C VAL A 652 66.85 -1.38 25.89
N LYS A 653 67.09 -0.24 25.24
CA LYS A 653 66.08 0.42 24.38
C LYS A 653 65.61 -0.49 23.24
N LEU A 654 66.51 -1.25 22.62
CA LEU A 654 66.19 -2.25 21.59
C LEU A 654 65.35 -3.39 22.16
N LYS A 655 65.66 -3.91 23.35
CA LYS A 655 64.85 -4.93 24.03
C LYS A 655 63.47 -4.41 24.42
N GLU A 656 63.36 -3.15 24.85
CA GLU A 656 62.05 -2.55 25.08
C GLU A 656 61.26 -2.28 23.80
N ALA A 657 61.93 -1.86 22.71
CA ALA A 657 61.31 -1.68 21.40
C ALA A 657 60.77 -3.02 20.87
N ASN A 658 61.57 -4.10 20.96
CA ASN A 658 61.13 -5.44 20.61
C ASN A 658 59.96 -5.93 21.48
N LYS A 659 59.95 -5.63 22.79
CA LYS A 659 58.79 -5.92 23.65
C LYS A 659 57.54 -5.13 23.23
N ARG A 660 57.67 -3.84 22.91
CA ARG A 660 56.55 -3.04 22.39
C ARG A 660 56.05 -3.59 21.05
N ALA A 661 56.95 -4.04 20.17
CA ALA A 661 56.58 -4.72 18.94
C ALA A 661 55.79 -6.01 19.22
N SER A 662 56.26 -6.89 20.11
CA SER A 662 55.52 -8.10 20.47
C SER A 662 54.16 -7.83 21.13
N TYR A 663 54.03 -6.80 21.97
CA TYR A 663 52.72 -6.40 22.49
C TYR A 663 51.77 -5.88 21.39
N LEU A 664 52.28 -5.11 20.42
CA LEU A 664 51.49 -4.67 19.27
C LEU A 664 51.14 -5.83 18.31
N GLU A 665 52.02 -6.85 18.20
CA GLU A 665 51.73 -8.10 17.49
C GLU A 665 50.66 -8.91 18.22
N GLU A 666 50.68 -8.97 19.56
CA GLU A 666 49.64 -9.61 20.38
C GLU A 666 48.29 -8.88 20.24
N GLU A 667 48.25 -7.56 20.41
CA GLU A 667 47.05 -6.73 20.20
C GLU A 667 46.49 -6.86 18.76
N LEU A 668 47.36 -6.87 17.74
CA LEU A 668 46.95 -7.07 16.34
C LEU A 668 46.36 -8.47 16.11
N ASN A 669 46.89 -9.50 16.76
CA ASN A 669 46.33 -10.86 16.69
C ASN A 669 45.00 -10.98 17.42
N GLU A 670 44.79 -10.29 18.54
CA GLU A 670 43.48 -10.21 19.22
C GLU A 670 42.44 -9.48 18.36
N VAL A 671 42.82 -8.36 17.73
CA VAL A 671 41.97 -7.64 16.77
C VAL A 671 41.66 -8.51 15.55
N ALA A 672 42.64 -9.27 15.03
CA ALA A 672 42.41 -10.21 13.93
C ALA A 672 41.48 -11.38 14.32
N SER A 673 41.61 -11.92 15.54
CA SER A 673 40.76 -13.00 16.05
C SER A 673 39.32 -12.52 16.23
N THR A 674 39.13 -11.38 16.91
CA THR A 674 37.79 -10.79 17.12
C THR A 674 37.16 -10.38 15.79
N LEU A 675 37.91 -9.85 14.82
CA LEU A 675 37.42 -9.61 13.45
C LEU A 675 37.00 -10.92 12.75
N GLN A 676 37.74 -12.01 12.93
CA GLN A 676 37.38 -13.31 12.38
C GLN A 676 36.10 -13.87 13.05
N GLU A 677 35.91 -13.65 14.34
CA GLU A 677 34.69 -13.99 15.08
C GLU A 677 33.49 -13.17 14.60
N ARG A 678 33.61 -11.84 14.50
CA ARG A 678 32.59 -10.98 13.87
C ARG A 678 32.27 -11.41 12.44
N THR A 679 33.26 -11.88 11.68
CA THR A 679 33.06 -12.41 10.32
C THR A 679 32.26 -13.72 10.33
N LYS A 680 32.51 -14.61 11.29
CA LYS A 680 31.72 -15.84 11.50
C LYS A 680 30.28 -15.50 11.94
N GLU A 681 30.10 -14.56 12.87
CA GLU A 681 28.79 -14.06 13.30
C GLU A 681 28.00 -13.47 12.13
N VAL A 682 28.61 -12.58 11.33
CA VAL A 682 27.98 -11.97 10.15
C VAL A 682 27.65 -13.03 9.08
N HIS A 683 28.48 -14.05 8.91
CA HIS A 683 28.15 -15.18 8.03
C HIS A 683 26.96 -15.99 8.56
N GLY A 684 26.91 -16.24 9.88
CA GLY A 684 25.77 -16.87 10.55
C GLY A 684 24.47 -16.08 10.41
N MET A 685 24.51 -14.76 10.63
CA MET A 685 23.35 -13.88 10.42
C MET A 685 22.90 -13.87 8.95
N ARG A 686 23.83 -13.75 7.99
CA ARG A 686 23.50 -13.84 6.54
C ARG A 686 22.88 -15.18 6.17
N ARG A 687 23.35 -16.27 6.77
CA ARG A 687 22.77 -17.61 6.59
C ARG A 687 21.36 -17.70 7.17
N LEU A 688 21.14 -17.26 8.41
CA LEU A 688 19.82 -17.26 9.04
C LEU A 688 18.81 -16.39 8.28
N ILE A 689 19.23 -15.22 7.78
CA ILE A 689 18.40 -14.35 6.92
C ILE A 689 18.05 -15.07 5.61
N SER A 690 19.02 -15.75 4.98
CA SER A 690 18.77 -16.54 3.76
C SER A 690 17.83 -17.73 4.02
N GLU A 691 17.98 -18.42 5.14
CA GLU A 691 17.10 -19.52 5.55
C GLU A 691 15.68 -19.01 5.85
N SER A 692 15.53 -17.89 6.56
CA SER A 692 14.23 -17.20 6.79
C SER A 692 13.56 -16.81 5.47
N GLN A 693 14.27 -16.07 4.61
CA GLN A 693 13.77 -15.68 3.28
C GLN A 693 13.41 -16.89 2.41
N SER A 694 14.12 -18.01 2.54
CA SER A 694 13.76 -19.25 1.85
C SER A 694 12.46 -19.86 2.42
N ALA A 695 12.30 -19.88 3.75
CA ALA A 695 11.10 -20.39 4.41
C ALA A 695 9.87 -19.54 4.06
N GLU A 696 9.99 -18.21 4.14
CA GLU A 696 9.00 -17.23 3.70
C GLU A 696 8.61 -17.44 2.23
N ARG A 697 9.59 -17.57 1.32
CA ARG A 697 9.32 -17.88 -0.10
C ARG A 697 8.57 -19.21 -0.28
N THR A 698 8.86 -20.25 0.52
CA THR A 698 8.06 -21.49 0.47
C THR A 698 6.67 -21.35 1.08
N GLN A 699 6.45 -20.46 2.06
CA GLN A 699 5.11 -20.15 2.57
C GLN A 699 4.30 -19.35 1.54
N VAL A 700 4.88 -18.30 0.95
CA VAL A 700 4.27 -17.53 -0.14
C VAL A 700 3.92 -18.45 -1.32
N GLY A 701 4.84 -19.34 -1.74
CA GLY A 701 4.56 -20.32 -2.79
C GLY A 701 3.42 -21.28 -2.46
N LYS A 702 3.28 -21.72 -1.19
CA LYS A 702 2.15 -22.54 -0.72
C LYS A 702 0.83 -21.75 -0.68
N LEU A 703 0.88 -20.50 -0.24
CA LEU A 703 -0.29 -19.61 -0.21
C LEU A 703 -0.75 -19.28 -1.64
N GLU A 704 0.17 -18.98 -2.56
CA GLU A 704 -0.10 -18.85 -3.99
C GLU A 704 -0.71 -20.12 -4.58
N GLN A 705 -0.18 -21.30 -4.24
CA GLN A 705 -0.71 -22.57 -4.74
C GLN A 705 -2.12 -22.83 -4.20
N SER A 706 -2.35 -22.59 -2.90
CA SER A 706 -3.67 -22.72 -2.27
C SER A 706 -4.69 -21.70 -2.83
N LEU A 707 -4.23 -20.49 -3.14
CA LEU A 707 -5.03 -19.44 -3.77
C LEU A 707 -5.35 -19.82 -5.23
N LYS A 708 -4.39 -20.34 -5.99
CA LYS A 708 -4.62 -20.85 -7.36
C LYS A 708 -5.62 -22.01 -7.36
N SER A 709 -5.50 -23.00 -6.48
CA SER A 709 -6.50 -24.07 -6.37
C SER A 709 -7.88 -23.57 -5.94
N ALA A 710 -7.96 -22.56 -5.06
CA ALA A 710 -9.23 -21.94 -4.69
C ALA A 710 -9.85 -21.13 -5.86
N TYR A 711 -9.04 -20.50 -6.71
CA TYR A 711 -9.52 -19.89 -7.96
C TYR A 711 -9.99 -20.93 -8.97
N ASP A 712 -9.26 -22.04 -9.18
CA ASP A 712 -9.68 -23.17 -10.03
C ASP A 712 -11.03 -23.76 -9.56
N GLU A 713 -11.20 -23.96 -8.25
CA GLU A 713 -12.43 -24.51 -7.65
C GLU A 713 -13.59 -23.52 -7.72
N LYS A 714 -13.32 -22.21 -7.55
CA LYS A 714 -14.28 -21.15 -7.79
C LYS A 714 -14.72 -21.14 -9.25
N GLU A 715 -13.80 -21.15 -10.21
CA GLU A 715 -14.12 -21.11 -11.63
C GLU A 715 -14.92 -22.36 -12.05
N ARG A 716 -14.59 -23.54 -11.53
CA ARG A 716 -15.38 -24.77 -11.74
C ARG A 716 -16.79 -24.62 -11.19
N SER A 717 -16.94 -24.04 -10.00
CA SER A 717 -18.24 -23.78 -9.35
C SER A 717 -19.08 -22.74 -10.10
N GLU A 718 -18.45 -21.65 -10.57
CA GLU A 718 -19.10 -20.63 -11.42
C GLU A 718 -19.54 -21.24 -12.75
N ASN A 719 -18.71 -22.06 -13.40
CA ASN A 719 -19.06 -22.80 -14.60
C ASN A 719 -20.25 -23.76 -14.36
N ASP A 720 -20.22 -24.61 -13.32
CA ASP A 720 -21.34 -25.50 -12.98
C ASP A 720 -22.62 -24.72 -12.66
N LEU A 721 -22.54 -23.57 -11.99
CA LEU A 721 -23.68 -22.67 -11.76
C LEU A 721 -24.23 -22.08 -13.07
N THR A 722 -23.38 -21.66 -14.03
CA THR A 722 -23.87 -21.19 -15.33
C THR A 722 -24.56 -22.31 -16.13
N LEU A 723 -24.06 -23.55 -16.04
CA LEU A 723 -24.70 -24.73 -16.66
C LEU A 723 -26.06 -25.04 -16.01
N GLN A 724 -26.15 -25.03 -14.67
CA GLN A 724 -27.42 -25.19 -13.95
C GLN A 724 -28.41 -24.08 -14.30
N LEU A 725 -27.97 -22.83 -14.39
CA LEU A 725 -28.79 -21.71 -14.85
C LEU A 725 -29.25 -21.87 -16.30
N ALA A 726 -28.41 -22.44 -17.19
CA ALA A 726 -28.78 -22.72 -18.57
C ALA A 726 -29.82 -23.84 -18.69
N VAL A 727 -29.71 -24.89 -17.87
CA VAL A 727 -30.73 -25.96 -17.77
C VAL A 727 -32.03 -25.39 -17.19
N SER A 728 -31.97 -24.65 -16.08
CA SER A 728 -33.14 -24.00 -15.47
C SER A 728 -33.86 -23.07 -16.45
N LYS A 729 -33.13 -22.26 -17.23
CA LYS A 729 -33.70 -21.41 -18.29
C LYS A 729 -34.43 -22.22 -19.37
N ARG A 730 -33.89 -23.37 -19.82
CA ARG A 730 -34.57 -24.27 -20.75
C ARG A 730 -35.84 -24.85 -20.14
N ASN A 731 -35.78 -25.40 -18.93
CA ASN A 731 -36.94 -25.96 -18.24
C ASN A 731 -38.05 -24.91 -18.05
N ILE A 732 -37.69 -23.66 -17.73
CA ILE A 732 -38.63 -22.53 -17.62
C ILE A 732 -39.24 -22.17 -18.99
N GLN A 733 -38.47 -22.25 -20.08
CA GLN A 733 -39.02 -22.08 -21.43
C GLN A 733 -39.97 -23.22 -21.81
N GLU A 734 -39.60 -24.47 -21.59
CA GLU A 734 -40.46 -25.63 -21.86
C GLU A 734 -41.77 -25.58 -21.07
N LEU A 735 -41.71 -25.17 -19.79
CA LEU A 735 -42.90 -24.93 -18.98
C LEU A 735 -43.75 -23.75 -19.47
N ARG A 736 -43.14 -22.68 -20.02
CA ARG A 736 -43.88 -21.57 -20.66
C ARG A 736 -44.56 -22.04 -21.94
N GLU A 737 -43.84 -22.75 -22.82
CA GLU A 737 -44.41 -23.32 -24.05
C GLU A 737 -45.53 -24.32 -23.75
N ALA A 738 -45.38 -25.16 -22.72
CA ALA A 738 -46.44 -26.05 -22.25
C ALA A 738 -47.66 -25.26 -21.75
N ASN A 739 -47.46 -24.16 -21.01
CA ASN A 739 -48.54 -23.28 -20.57
C ASN A 739 -49.24 -22.59 -21.74
N GLU A 740 -48.53 -22.08 -22.75
CA GLU A 740 -49.16 -21.50 -23.95
C GLU A 740 -49.94 -22.56 -24.75
N ARG A 741 -49.40 -23.78 -24.90
CA ARG A 741 -50.10 -24.92 -25.52
C ARG A 741 -51.32 -25.40 -24.70
N LEU A 742 -51.38 -25.11 -23.40
CA LEU A 742 -52.55 -25.35 -22.55
C LEU A 742 -53.57 -24.21 -22.64
N LYS A 743 -53.12 -22.94 -22.68
CA LYS A 743 -53.99 -21.78 -22.95
C LYS A 743 -54.68 -21.87 -24.30
N SER A 744 -53.96 -22.24 -25.37
CA SER A 744 -54.54 -22.40 -26.70
C SER A 744 -55.60 -23.50 -26.69
N LYS A 745 -55.33 -24.66 -26.07
CA LYS A 745 -56.32 -25.72 -25.88
C LYS A 745 -57.54 -25.27 -25.07
N LEU A 746 -57.35 -24.47 -24.01
CA LEU A 746 -58.47 -23.90 -23.25
C LEU A 746 -59.30 -22.93 -24.10
N GLN A 747 -58.67 -22.13 -24.98
CA GLN A 747 -59.36 -21.29 -25.95
C GLN A 747 -60.09 -22.12 -27.03
N ASP A 748 -59.51 -23.24 -27.49
CA ASP A 748 -60.14 -24.19 -28.41
C ASP A 748 -61.34 -24.91 -27.76
N TYR A 749 -61.28 -25.20 -26.45
CA TYR A 749 -62.41 -25.75 -25.71
C TYR A 749 -63.49 -24.69 -25.44
N HIS A 750 -63.11 -23.46 -25.08
CA HIS A 750 -64.05 -22.38 -24.82
C HIS A 750 -64.75 -21.85 -26.10
N SER A 751 -64.11 -21.94 -27.26
CA SER A 751 -64.76 -21.68 -28.55
C SER A 751 -65.74 -22.79 -28.95
N LYS A 752 -65.44 -24.07 -28.65
CA LYS A 752 -66.38 -25.18 -28.80
C LYS A 752 -67.55 -25.10 -27.82
N GLU A 753 -67.29 -24.72 -26.57
CA GLU A 753 -68.28 -24.46 -25.53
C GLU A 753 -69.28 -23.41 -26.01
N LYS A 754 -68.80 -22.25 -26.49
CA LYS A 754 -69.64 -21.21 -27.13
C LYS A 754 -70.37 -21.70 -28.38
N GLY A 755 -69.76 -22.59 -29.16
CA GLY A 755 -70.43 -23.30 -30.25
C GLY A 755 -71.64 -24.09 -29.74
N TYR A 756 -71.44 -24.94 -28.74
CA TYR A 756 -72.52 -25.71 -28.11
C TYR A 756 -73.56 -24.83 -27.40
N GLU A 757 -73.18 -23.70 -26.78
CA GLU A 757 -74.14 -22.71 -26.25
C GLU A 757 -75.00 -22.11 -27.37
N SER A 758 -74.41 -21.81 -28.53
CA SER A 758 -75.15 -21.32 -29.70
C SER A 758 -76.07 -22.37 -30.32
N ASP A 759 -75.66 -23.65 -30.34
CA ASP A 759 -76.52 -24.76 -30.77
C ASP A 759 -77.62 -25.07 -29.74
N ILE A 760 -77.35 -24.99 -28.44
CA ILE A 760 -78.37 -25.16 -27.38
C ILE A 760 -79.41 -24.05 -27.47
N THR A 761 -79.00 -22.78 -27.56
CA THR A 761 -79.95 -21.66 -27.69
C THR A 761 -80.75 -21.71 -28.99
N ARG A 762 -80.15 -22.19 -30.09
CA ARG A 762 -80.85 -22.48 -31.36
C ARG A 762 -81.84 -23.65 -31.23
N LEU A 763 -81.47 -24.72 -30.52
CA LEU A 763 -82.34 -25.86 -30.24
C LEU A 763 -83.50 -25.48 -29.32
N ASP A 764 -83.28 -24.62 -28.33
CA ASP A 764 -84.34 -24.10 -27.47
C ASP A 764 -85.25 -23.11 -28.21
N SER A 765 -84.73 -22.28 -29.14
CA SER A 765 -85.60 -21.46 -30.00
C SER A 765 -86.44 -22.32 -30.95
N LEU A 766 -85.84 -23.36 -31.56
CA LEU A 766 -86.56 -24.32 -32.40
C LEU A 766 -87.59 -25.12 -31.58
N ARG A 767 -87.26 -25.49 -30.33
CA ARG A 767 -88.18 -26.15 -29.39
C ARG A 767 -89.32 -25.24 -28.99
N ALA A 768 -89.08 -23.93 -28.79
CA ALA A 768 -90.13 -22.96 -28.54
C ALA A 768 -91.06 -22.81 -29.75
N GLU A 769 -90.54 -22.83 -30.98
CA GLU A 769 -91.34 -22.78 -32.21
C GLU A 769 -92.11 -24.10 -32.46
N VAL A 770 -91.51 -25.26 -32.18
CA VAL A 770 -92.21 -26.56 -32.15
C VAL A 770 -93.28 -26.60 -31.06
N GLN A 771 -93.04 -25.96 -29.91
CA GLN A 771 -94.04 -25.86 -28.84
C GLN A 771 -95.18 -24.89 -29.20
N LYS A 772 -94.89 -23.79 -29.92
CA LYS A 772 -95.89 -22.84 -30.45
C LYS A 772 -96.75 -23.48 -31.54
N THR A 773 -96.15 -24.14 -32.53
CA THR A 773 -96.89 -24.88 -33.57
C THR A 773 -97.66 -26.06 -32.97
N LYS A 774 -97.17 -26.67 -31.90
CA LYS A 774 -97.94 -27.66 -31.12
C LYS A 774 -99.12 -27.03 -30.37
N SER A 775 -98.97 -25.84 -29.75
CA SER A 775 -100.10 -25.17 -29.09
C SER A 775 -101.16 -24.74 -30.11
N GLU A 776 -100.75 -24.15 -31.24
CA GLU A 776 -101.63 -23.83 -32.38
C GLU A 776 -102.35 -25.09 -32.91
N SER A 777 -101.64 -26.21 -33.03
CA SER A 777 -102.24 -27.51 -33.41
C SER A 777 -103.24 -28.03 -32.37
N THR A 778 -102.98 -27.85 -31.05
CA THR A 778 -103.96 -28.20 -30.01
C THR A 778 -105.15 -27.25 -29.95
N GLU A 779 -104.97 -25.96 -30.28
CA GLU A 779 -106.08 -25.00 -30.41
C GLU A 779 -106.96 -25.36 -31.61
N VAL A 780 -106.37 -25.73 -32.76
CA VAL A 780 -107.09 -26.24 -33.93
C VAL A 780 -107.79 -27.56 -33.60
N ALA A 781 -107.15 -28.49 -32.89
CA ALA A 781 -107.78 -29.74 -32.46
C ALA A 781 -108.97 -29.51 -31.51
N HIS A 782 -108.82 -28.59 -30.54
CA HIS A 782 -109.90 -28.21 -29.62
C HIS A 782 -111.04 -27.46 -30.34
N ALA A 783 -110.72 -26.60 -31.33
CA ALA A 783 -111.73 -25.97 -32.18
C ALA A 783 -112.47 -27.00 -33.05
N LEU A 784 -111.79 -28.04 -33.54
CA LEU A 784 -112.42 -29.17 -34.22
C LEU A 784 -113.28 -30.02 -33.27
N GLU A 785 -112.87 -30.23 -32.02
CA GLU A 785 -113.68 -30.90 -31.00
C GLU A 785 -114.90 -30.08 -30.57
N GLN A 786 -114.78 -28.75 -30.48
CA GLN A 786 -115.90 -27.83 -30.33
C GLN A 786 -116.84 -27.88 -31.55
N ALA A 787 -116.32 -27.91 -32.77
CA ALA A 787 -117.13 -28.08 -33.98
C ALA A 787 -117.85 -29.44 -33.99
N LEU A 788 -117.16 -30.54 -33.65
CA LEU A 788 -117.74 -31.88 -33.57
C LEU A 788 -118.80 -32.00 -32.46
N SER A 789 -118.59 -31.39 -31.30
CA SER A 789 -119.59 -31.36 -30.23
C SER A 789 -120.80 -30.49 -30.60
N ASN A 790 -120.61 -29.34 -31.25
CA ASN A 790 -121.69 -28.53 -31.81
C ASN A 790 -122.48 -29.27 -32.90
N VAL A 791 -121.81 -30.03 -33.78
CA VAL A 791 -122.45 -30.91 -34.77
C VAL A 791 -123.18 -32.07 -34.07
N LYS A 792 -122.62 -32.68 -33.03
CA LYS A 792 -123.26 -33.75 -32.24
C LYS A 792 -124.49 -33.26 -31.47
N ILE A 793 -124.45 -32.04 -30.92
CA ILE A 793 -125.60 -31.36 -30.31
C ILE A 793 -126.67 -31.09 -31.38
N SER A 794 -126.28 -30.51 -32.52
CA SER A 794 -127.19 -30.22 -33.65
C SER A 794 -127.84 -31.49 -34.21
N LEU A 795 -127.07 -32.58 -34.32
CA LEU A 795 -127.56 -33.91 -34.68
C LEU A 795 -128.56 -34.41 -33.64
N SER A 796 -128.24 -34.37 -32.33
CA SER A 796 -129.18 -34.78 -31.27
C SER A 796 -130.45 -33.92 -31.22
N GLN A 797 -130.38 -32.64 -31.61
CA GLN A 797 -131.56 -31.78 -31.78
C GLN A 797 -132.37 -32.19 -33.01
N SER A 798 -131.72 -32.57 -34.11
CA SER A 798 -132.38 -33.11 -35.30
C SER A 798 -133.04 -34.47 -35.03
N GLU A 799 -132.40 -35.37 -34.27
CA GLU A 799 -132.99 -36.63 -33.80
C GLU A 799 -134.19 -36.40 -32.88
N LYS A 800 -134.12 -35.42 -31.97
CA LYS A 800 -135.26 -35.03 -31.13
C LYS A 800 -136.42 -34.46 -31.96
N LYS A 801 -136.13 -33.69 -33.01
CA LYS A 801 -137.13 -33.23 -33.99
C LYS A 801 -137.71 -34.40 -34.78
N LEU A 802 -136.89 -35.37 -35.19
CA LEU A 802 -137.31 -36.59 -35.88
C LEU A 802 -138.25 -37.43 -35.01
N ARG A 803 -137.85 -37.75 -33.77
CA ARG A 803 -138.73 -38.44 -32.79
C ARG A 803 -140.02 -37.65 -32.50
N GLY A 804 -139.95 -36.32 -32.47
CA GLY A 804 -141.14 -35.47 -32.36
C GLY A 804 -142.09 -35.59 -33.56
N LEU A 805 -141.54 -35.67 -34.78
CA LEU A 805 -142.30 -35.91 -36.01
C LEU A 805 -142.81 -37.34 -36.13
N GLU A 806 -142.07 -38.34 -35.62
CA GLU A 806 -142.51 -39.74 -35.53
C GLU A 806 -143.73 -39.86 -34.60
N VAL A 807 -143.66 -39.33 -33.37
CA VAL A 807 -144.79 -39.30 -32.42
C VAL A 807 -145.96 -38.46 -32.96
N ALA A 808 -145.70 -37.38 -33.71
CA ALA A 808 -146.76 -36.64 -34.39
C ALA A 808 -147.42 -37.45 -35.51
N ASN A 809 -146.64 -38.18 -36.31
CA ASN A 809 -147.15 -39.12 -37.32
C ASN A 809 -147.93 -40.28 -36.68
N GLU A 810 -147.48 -40.80 -35.55
CA GLU A 810 -148.18 -41.86 -34.82
C GLU A 810 -149.53 -41.37 -34.31
N LYS A 811 -149.61 -40.17 -33.72
CA LYS A 811 -150.88 -39.53 -33.35
C LYS A 811 -151.77 -39.20 -34.55
N LEU A 812 -151.20 -38.78 -35.68
CA LEU A 812 -151.94 -38.59 -36.94
C LEU A 812 -152.41 -39.93 -37.52
N ARG A 813 -151.71 -41.04 -37.25
CA ARG A 813 -152.09 -42.39 -37.64
C ARG A 813 -153.18 -42.97 -36.72
N GLU A 814 -153.11 -42.71 -35.42
CA GLU A 814 -154.22 -42.96 -34.49
C GLU A 814 -155.46 -42.17 -34.90
N GLN A 815 -155.33 -40.86 -35.16
CA GLN A 815 -156.43 -40.03 -35.64
C GLN A 815 -156.97 -40.49 -37.00
N ASN A 816 -156.12 -40.95 -37.92
CA ASN A 816 -156.57 -41.56 -39.18
C ASN A 816 -157.27 -42.91 -38.97
N ASN A 817 -156.80 -43.76 -38.05
CA ASN A 817 -157.47 -45.01 -37.70
C ASN A 817 -158.84 -44.71 -37.06
N ASP A 818 -158.91 -43.72 -36.19
CA ASP A 818 -160.13 -43.29 -35.50
C ASP A 818 -161.14 -42.65 -36.47
N LEU A 819 -160.65 -41.83 -37.43
CA LEU A 819 -161.42 -41.35 -38.57
C LEU A 819 -161.81 -42.48 -39.53
N THR A 820 -161.01 -43.52 -39.69
CA THR A 820 -161.32 -44.70 -40.51
C THR A 820 -162.38 -45.56 -39.85
N VAL A 821 -162.35 -45.75 -38.53
CA VAL A 821 -163.41 -46.42 -37.76
C VAL A 821 -164.71 -45.60 -37.77
N LYS A 822 -164.61 -44.26 -37.70
CA LYS A 822 -165.75 -43.36 -37.89
C LYS A 822 -166.29 -43.43 -39.32
N LEU A 823 -165.44 -43.47 -40.34
CA LEU A 823 -165.80 -43.70 -41.74
C LEU A 823 -166.32 -45.13 -42.00
N GLU A 824 -165.94 -46.13 -41.22
CA GLU A 824 -166.53 -47.47 -41.29
C GLU A 824 -167.93 -47.51 -40.67
N ARG A 825 -168.15 -46.86 -39.53
CA ARG A 825 -169.49 -46.72 -38.94
C ARG A 825 -170.39 -45.90 -39.84
N ILE A 826 -169.90 -44.76 -40.32
CA ILE A 826 -170.59 -43.91 -41.28
C ILE A 826 -170.83 -44.68 -42.58
N SER A 827 -169.84 -45.38 -43.17
CA SER A 827 -170.06 -46.12 -44.42
C SER A 827 -170.82 -47.44 -44.27
N LYS A 828 -170.97 -48.00 -43.07
CA LYS A 828 -171.95 -49.08 -42.81
C LYS A 828 -173.37 -48.52 -42.82
N ASN A 829 -173.62 -47.39 -42.14
CA ASN A 829 -174.88 -46.66 -42.25
C ASN A 829 -175.12 -46.16 -43.69
N TYR A 830 -174.10 -45.62 -44.34
CA TYR A 830 -174.16 -45.10 -45.72
C TYR A 830 -174.26 -46.23 -46.74
N LYS A 831 -173.85 -47.48 -46.46
CA LYS A 831 -174.16 -48.65 -47.30
C LYS A 831 -175.60 -49.11 -47.10
N GLN A 832 -176.12 -49.10 -45.88
CA GLN A 832 -177.54 -49.39 -45.63
C GLN A 832 -178.46 -48.35 -46.29
N VAL A 833 -178.11 -47.06 -46.24
CA VAL A 833 -178.84 -45.97 -46.92
C VAL A 833 -178.53 -45.89 -48.42
N SER A 834 -177.31 -46.15 -48.88
CA SER A 834 -176.97 -46.16 -50.32
C SER A 834 -177.58 -47.37 -51.05
N ASN A 835 -177.71 -48.53 -50.40
CA ASN A 835 -178.53 -49.62 -50.95
C ASN A 835 -180.03 -49.25 -51.09
N GLN A 836 -180.48 -48.18 -50.43
CA GLN A 836 -181.83 -47.63 -50.54
C GLN A 836 -181.92 -46.38 -51.45
N LEU A 837 -180.80 -45.69 -51.73
CA LEU A 837 -180.77 -44.43 -52.47
C LEU A 837 -180.02 -44.50 -53.82
N ALA A 838 -178.94 -45.28 -53.91
CA ALA A 838 -178.15 -45.48 -55.13
C ALA A 838 -178.75 -46.51 -56.11
N ALA A 839 -180.00 -46.92 -55.90
CA ALA A 839 -180.90 -47.28 -57.00
C ALA A 839 -181.15 -46.08 -57.95
N SER A 840 -180.77 -44.85 -57.55
CA SER A 840 -180.84 -43.64 -58.37
C SER A 840 -179.51 -42.85 -58.43
N LYS A 841 -178.72 -43.18 -59.47
CA LYS A 841 -177.94 -42.25 -60.33
C LYS A 841 -176.87 -41.26 -59.77
N GLU A 842 -175.65 -41.53 -60.25
CA GLU A 842 -174.74 -40.61 -60.98
C GLU A 842 -173.56 -39.83 -60.32
N ARG A 843 -172.36 -40.13 -60.85
CA ARG A 843 -171.28 -39.22 -61.37
C ARG A 843 -170.17 -38.61 -60.47
N THR A 844 -168.91 -39.05 -60.75
CA THR A 844 -167.66 -38.28 -61.09
C THR A 844 -167.15 -37.13 -60.18
N THR A 845 -165.85 -36.81 -59.99
CA THR A 845 -164.50 -37.29 -60.41
C THR A 845 -163.42 -36.55 -59.55
N ALA A 846 -162.12 -36.91 -59.64
CA ALA A 846 -161.02 -36.25 -58.89
C ALA A 846 -159.77 -35.90 -59.74
N ARG A 847 -158.89 -34.99 -59.27
CA ARG A 847 -157.59 -34.60 -59.89
C ARG A 847 -156.60 -33.98 -58.86
N GLY A 848 -155.32 -33.76 -59.24
CA GLY A 848 -154.19 -33.53 -58.30
C GLY A 848 -153.17 -32.40 -58.61
N LEU A 849 -151.87 -32.68 -58.38
CA LEU A 849 -150.87 -31.83 -57.68
C LEU A 849 -149.87 -30.95 -58.50
N SER A 850 -149.28 -29.96 -57.78
CA SER A 850 -147.88 -29.43 -57.82
C SER A 850 -147.39 -28.32 -58.80
N ARG A 851 -146.38 -27.55 -58.34
CA ARG A 851 -145.67 -26.40 -58.96
C ARG A 851 -144.24 -26.20 -58.36
N SER A 852 -143.46 -25.22 -58.85
CA SER A 852 -141.97 -25.15 -58.78
C SER A 852 -141.34 -23.92 -58.05
N ASN A 853 -139.99 -23.81 -58.07
CA ASN A 853 -139.08 -22.65 -57.83
C ASN A 853 -138.40 -22.51 -56.43
N SER A 854 -137.19 -21.95 -56.23
CA SER A 854 -136.01 -21.64 -57.11
C SER A 854 -134.77 -21.06 -56.34
N ASN A 855 -133.56 -21.20 -56.92
CA ASN A 855 -132.35 -20.31 -56.85
C ASN A 855 -131.25 -20.37 -55.74
N LEU A 856 -129.99 -20.43 -56.22
CA LEU A 856 -128.70 -19.80 -55.76
C LEU A 856 -128.08 -20.16 -54.37
N SER A 857 -126.76 -20.05 -54.12
CA SER A 857 -125.52 -20.50 -54.84
C SER A 857 -124.25 -20.12 -54.03
N ILE A 858 -123.31 -21.06 -53.78
CA ILE A 858 -121.84 -20.91 -53.51
C ILE A 858 -121.29 -22.27 -53.05
N PRO A 859 -120.13 -22.73 -53.58
CA PRO A 859 -119.07 -23.25 -52.71
C PRO A 859 -117.64 -22.95 -53.23
N ASP A 860 -116.62 -23.02 -52.36
CA ASP A 860 -115.21 -23.18 -52.77
C ASP A 860 -114.38 -23.86 -51.65
N ARG A 861 -113.29 -24.57 -52.00
CA ARG A 861 -112.32 -25.16 -51.06
C ARG A 861 -110.99 -25.61 -51.74
N ALA A 862 -109.94 -24.80 -51.57
CA ALA A 862 -108.50 -25.16 -51.56
C ALA A 862 -107.89 -25.82 -52.84
N SER A 863 -106.67 -25.49 -53.27
CA SER A 863 -105.45 -25.69 -52.48
C SER A 863 -104.19 -25.00 -53.07
N LEU A 864 -103.28 -24.62 -52.16
CA LEU A 864 -101.80 -24.67 -52.22
C LEU A 864 -101.05 -24.47 -53.56
N GLU A 865 -100.20 -23.44 -53.65
CA GLU A 865 -98.78 -23.59 -54.05
C GLU A 865 -97.88 -22.42 -53.58
N ASN A 866 -96.56 -22.52 -53.82
CA ASN A 866 -95.51 -21.64 -53.31
C ASN A 866 -95.31 -20.35 -54.13
N LEU A 867 -94.66 -19.32 -53.55
CA LEU A 867 -93.32 -18.87 -53.99
C LEU A 867 -92.71 -17.76 -53.08
N SER A 868 -91.38 -17.71 -53.02
CA SER A 868 -90.62 -16.65 -52.34
C SER A 868 -90.37 -15.43 -53.26
N ARG A 869 -90.46 -14.20 -52.72
CA ARG A 869 -89.41 -13.15 -52.86
C ARG A 869 -89.73 -11.80 -52.18
N ARG A 870 -88.63 -11.12 -51.81
CA ARG A 870 -88.39 -9.65 -51.76
C ARG A 870 -88.45 -8.97 -50.39
N GLY A 871 -87.28 -8.87 -49.74
CA GLY A 871 -86.95 -7.74 -48.86
C GLY A 871 -86.34 -6.56 -49.66
N SER A 872 -86.32 -5.36 -49.09
CA SER A 872 -85.57 -4.21 -49.65
C SER A 872 -85.39 -3.04 -48.66
N TYR A 873 -84.13 -2.59 -48.55
CA TYR A 873 -83.68 -1.18 -48.39
C TYR A 873 -83.68 -0.44 -47.04
N THR A 874 -82.68 0.45 -46.92
CA THR A 874 -82.39 1.50 -45.90
C THR A 874 -82.03 1.02 -44.47
N GLY A 875 -81.23 1.75 -43.69
CA GLY A 875 -80.47 2.99 -44.00
C GLY A 875 -80.08 3.81 -42.76
N GLU A 876 -78.82 4.22 -42.71
CA GLU A 876 -78.10 5.06 -41.72
C GLU A 876 -78.58 6.54 -41.63
N PRO A 877 -78.00 7.50 -40.83
CA PRO A 877 -76.94 7.44 -39.79
C PRO A 877 -77.06 8.43 -38.57
N VAL A 878 -75.95 8.55 -37.80
CA VAL A 878 -75.47 9.65 -36.91
C VAL A 878 -76.25 10.05 -35.63
N ARG A 879 -75.55 9.97 -34.48
CA ARG A 879 -75.41 11.08 -33.51
C ARG A 879 -74.19 10.92 -32.59
N GLU A 880 -73.32 11.92 -32.57
CA GLU A 880 -72.13 12.01 -31.70
C GLU A 880 -72.55 12.40 -30.26
N THR A 881 -71.88 11.87 -29.23
CA THR A 881 -72.24 12.15 -27.82
C THR A 881 -71.04 12.27 -26.87
N GLN A 882 -70.69 13.50 -26.51
CA GLN A 882 -70.01 13.97 -25.28
C GLN A 882 -68.67 13.36 -24.79
N THR A 883 -68.35 12.10 -25.05
CA THR A 883 -67.20 11.38 -24.45
C THR A 883 -65.87 12.01 -24.86
N GLU A 884 -65.66 12.22 -26.15
CA GLU A 884 -64.43 12.82 -26.68
C GLU A 884 -64.11 14.19 -26.07
N ILE A 885 -65.12 14.97 -25.67
CA ILE A 885 -64.92 16.28 -25.04
C ILE A 885 -64.33 16.09 -23.64
N ASN A 886 -64.82 15.10 -22.88
CA ASN A 886 -64.28 14.77 -21.56
C ASN A 886 -62.87 14.18 -21.65
N ASP A 887 -62.58 13.35 -22.65
CA ASP A 887 -61.26 12.77 -22.86
C ASP A 887 -60.23 13.84 -23.25
N LYS A 888 -60.61 14.79 -24.12
CA LYS A 888 -59.81 15.97 -24.46
C LYS A 888 -59.56 16.86 -23.23
N ILE A 889 -60.56 17.07 -22.37
CA ILE A 889 -60.41 17.81 -21.09
C ILE A 889 -59.48 17.08 -20.12
N ALA A 890 -59.56 15.75 -20.02
CA ALA A 890 -58.68 14.95 -19.16
C ALA A 890 -57.21 15.04 -19.61
N TYR A 891 -56.97 14.99 -20.93
CA TYR A 891 -55.64 15.19 -21.51
C TYR A 891 -55.09 16.60 -21.22
N ILE A 892 -55.88 17.65 -21.47
CA ILE A 892 -55.51 19.05 -21.17
C ILE A 892 -55.14 19.22 -19.69
N LYS A 893 -55.95 18.65 -18.78
CA LYS A 893 -55.69 18.72 -17.33
C LYS A 893 -54.34 18.11 -16.95
N ASN A 894 -53.98 16.96 -17.54
CA ASN A 894 -52.71 16.29 -17.23
C ASN A 894 -51.50 17.05 -17.79
N VAL A 895 -51.60 17.60 -19.01
CA VAL A 895 -50.53 18.41 -19.62
C VAL A 895 -50.27 19.69 -18.80
N LEU A 896 -51.33 20.39 -18.39
CA LEU A 896 -51.20 21.60 -17.56
C LEU A 896 -50.69 21.30 -16.15
N LEU A 897 -51.05 20.15 -15.56
CA LEU A 897 -50.52 19.75 -14.26
C LEU A 897 -49.01 19.44 -14.34
N GLY A 898 -48.58 18.70 -15.36
CA GLY A 898 -47.16 18.41 -15.62
C GLY A 898 -46.32 19.67 -15.87
N PHE A 899 -46.87 20.67 -16.59
CA PHE A 899 -46.22 21.97 -16.79
C PHE A 899 -46.02 22.76 -15.48
N LEU A 900 -46.97 22.65 -14.55
CA LEU A 900 -46.85 23.27 -13.23
C LEU A 900 -45.87 22.51 -12.32
N GLU A 901 -45.89 21.17 -12.35
CA GLU A 901 -45.11 20.28 -11.48
C GLU A 901 -43.63 20.20 -11.88
N HIS A 902 -43.32 19.99 -13.17
CA HIS A 902 -41.95 19.82 -13.67
C HIS A 902 -41.34 21.14 -14.15
N LYS A 903 -40.87 21.95 -13.19
CA LYS A 903 -40.28 23.29 -13.43
C LYS A 903 -39.20 23.28 -14.52
N ASP A 904 -38.34 22.26 -14.50
CA ASP A 904 -37.14 22.18 -15.35
C ASP A 904 -37.45 21.71 -16.79
N GLN A 905 -38.69 21.33 -17.08
CA GLN A 905 -39.16 20.90 -18.40
C GLN A 905 -40.10 21.92 -19.07
N ARG A 906 -40.35 23.06 -18.43
CA ARG A 906 -41.30 24.08 -18.92
C ARG A 906 -40.95 24.60 -20.31
N ASP A 907 -39.68 24.82 -20.61
CA ASP A 907 -39.25 25.32 -21.92
C ASP A 907 -39.53 24.32 -23.07
N MET A 908 -39.54 23.01 -22.79
CA MET A 908 -39.92 21.98 -23.77
C MET A 908 -41.45 21.80 -23.86
N LEU A 909 -42.18 22.05 -22.78
CA LEU A 909 -43.64 21.93 -22.73
C LEU A 909 -44.36 23.21 -23.18
N LEU A 910 -43.69 24.37 -23.18
CA LEU A 910 -44.26 25.66 -23.56
C LEU A 910 -44.89 25.66 -24.97
N PRO A 911 -44.28 25.11 -26.04
CA PRO A 911 -44.90 25.06 -27.36
C PRO A 911 -46.15 24.17 -27.39
N VAL A 912 -46.18 23.11 -26.58
CA VAL A 912 -47.34 22.22 -26.43
C VAL A 912 -48.47 22.93 -25.68
N VAL A 913 -48.17 23.66 -24.61
CA VAL A 913 -49.15 24.46 -23.87
C VAL A 913 -49.67 25.63 -24.71
N SER A 914 -48.81 26.32 -25.45
CA SER A 914 -49.13 27.43 -26.34
C SER A 914 -50.09 26.98 -27.46
N THR A 915 -49.80 25.84 -28.11
CA THR A 915 -50.68 25.27 -29.14
C THR A 915 -51.98 24.67 -28.58
N LEU A 916 -51.96 24.10 -27.37
CA LEU A 916 -53.15 23.49 -26.73
C LEU A 916 -54.13 24.53 -26.14
N LEU A 917 -53.64 25.71 -25.75
CA LEU A 917 -54.44 26.83 -25.24
C LEU A 917 -54.69 27.95 -26.26
N GLN A 918 -54.08 27.89 -27.45
CA GLN A 918 -54.15 28.92 -28.50
C GLN A 918 -53.72 30.31 -27.98
N LEU A 919 -52.54 30.38 -27.35
CA LEU A 919 -52.00 31.64 -26.84
C LEU A 919 -51.39 32.46 -27.98
N ASP A 920 -51.70 33.76 -28.01
CA ASP A 920 -50.98 34.72 -28.85
C ASP A 920 -49.55 34.92 -28.32
N SER A 921 -48.61 35.27 -29.20
CA SER A 921 -47.19 35.44 -28.85
C SER A 921 -46.91 36.52 -27.79
N SER A 922 -47.82 37.49 -27.64
CA SER A 922 -47.80 38.47 -26.54
C SER A 922 -48.15 37.86 -25.19
N ASP A 923 -49.05 36.88 -25.15
CA ASP A 923 -49.47 36.21 -23.93
C ASP A 923 -48.53 35.05 -23.57
N GLU A 924 -47.88 34.41 -24.55
CA GLU A 924 -46.72 33.53 -24.30
C GLU A 924 -45.57 34.29 -23.62
N GLN A 925 -45.25 35.50 -24.08
CA GLN A 925 -44.25 36.37 -23.42
C GLN A 925 -44.68 36.79 -22.02
N ARG A 926 -45.96 37.12 -21.79
CA ARG A 926 -46.49 37.43 -20.44
C ARG A 926 -46.45 36.21 -19.53
N LEU A 927 -46.75 35.01 -20.04
CA LEU A 927 -46.67 33.76 -19.31
C LEU A 927 -45.22 33.50 -18.85
N LEU A 928 -44.25 33.62 -19.76
CA LEU A 928 -42.81 33.53 -19.45
C LEU A 928 -42.36 34.57 -18.40
N ILE A 929 -42.78 35.83 -18.54
CA ILE A 929 -42.47 36.91 -17.58
C ILE A 929 -43.12 36.69 -16.21
N SER A 930 -44.25 35.97 -16.15
CA SER A 930 -44.97 35.67 -14.89
C SER A 930 -44.55 34.35 -14.22
N ILE A 931 -43.72 33.53 -14.89
CA ILE A 931 -43.26 32.22 -14.43
C ILE A 931 -41.77 32.25 -14.00
N ARG A 932 -41.07 33.34 -14.30
CA ARG A 932 -39.64 33.56 -14.02
C ARG A 932 -39.39 34.40 -12.77
#